data_AF-A0A7W9MIH2-F1
#
_entry.id   AF-A0A7W9MIH2-F1
#
_cell.length_a   1.000
_cell.length_b   1.000
_cell.length_c   1.000
_cell.angle_alpha   90.00
_cell.angle_beta   90.00
_cell.angle_gamma   90.00
#
_symmetry.space_group_name_H-M   'P 1'
#
loop_
_entity.id
_entity.type
_entity.pdbx_description
1 polymer ?
#
loop_
_entity_poly.entity_id
_entity_poly.type
_entity_poly.pdbx_seq_one_letter_code
_entity_poly.pdbx_strand_id
1 'polypeptide(L)'
;MLKSGVDREELRITRSADGKKVAVQAILGAVQAEQLRGDGLDLRAQQPAADRRAAKGDGVFKPYGGAGGIREQIVAAANARPGIAKVVDFGTTLKGQPLTAIKVTKNARQLRDGTRKAVLYASAQHAREWITPEMTRRLLLHFLNGYGTDPELTRLVDTTELWFVPVANPDGYDHTFTEGNRLWRKNLRDNDGDGRLTTADGVDLNRNFAYKWGYDNEGSSANPASQTYRGARPQSEPETRAMDDLTKRVRFTYMLNYHSAAQLLLYGIGWQQATPSPDDLIFEALLGDDAKPAVPGYDPDLGAELYTTNGETDGHMTNRRHILAVTPEMSTCEVAVESVPDDEWTLADCEGGLGFTFPDSEALVQAEFAKNIPLAVATAASVKTPDRPVSPVGGTVPDFDPDTFSVSYGDPQPVAVVARRSLSAKRMRFRVNGGPVRTRALTEWNGGERYGDENDEYFAEYRARVEGAEPGDEVEVWFTGRRAGTGTVESERFTYKLEKKSKAGVLVLANEDYTGLNPDYPPSVTAPKYAAQYAQALESAGYASETWDVDAQGVPHHLGVLSHFKAVAWYLGDDRLAMDTQDVATQTPLGPLPDLDVRRSQQDLTISVRDYLNEGGKLLHTGETAGYFGLLGDTLGGVYYGLDGAPDADCVITTSAGFYEECLILADDFAQYYLGVDGRSPRNGPTGFTGTGDVLKGTGGTFGGPAVADNPLNEAGSLQVTSDTLPPDRFPQFRSEASAEYIGATGPFDPVEGEWHMAGEHTDDAYMRLTRTIDLTSVTAGQQPKLGFQLSFDTEQGYDHVIVEAHTTGQDDWTTLPDLNGRTSTAVPADCAAGYLLRGHPWLLRYLTPGTPCTATGTSGSWNAFTGDSGGWRQVAFDLSAYAGRQVEVSVSYVTDPATGGAGVFVDDTRVTTTGGEPVAEGFESGLGAWSVPGPPQGSPAGSGDFTRARADKTAAVSTKDSVFLGFGLEQVADPAERAATIKKIMKHLIG
;
A
#
# COMPACT_ATOMS: atom_id res chain seq x y z
N MET A 1 -13.22 -10.13 -1.04
CA MET A 1 -12.07 -10.68 -1.79
C MET A 1 -10.78 -10.00 -1.37
N LEU A 2 -10.48 -8.77 -1.80
CA LEU A 2 -9.31 -8.00 -1.32
C LEU A 2 -9.28 -7.86 0.22
N LYS A 3 -10.43 -7.53 0.80
CA LYS A 3 -10.64 -7.45 2.26
C LYS A 3 -10.40 -8.77 3.00
N SER A 4 -10.35 -9.91 2.31
CA SER A 4 -10.13 -11.25 2.89
C SER A 4 -8.67 -11.68 2.91
N GLY A 5 -7.75 -10.70 2.86
CA GLY A 5 -6.31 -10.92 2.76
C GLY A 5 -5.90 -11.63 1.46
N VAL A 6 -6.81 -11.68 0.47
CA VAL A 6 -6.47 -12.14 -0.87
C VAL A 6 -5.71 -11.00 -1.51
N ASP A 7 -4.47 -11.29 -1.88
CA ASP A 7 -3.64 -10.33 -2.55
C ASP A 7 -4.35 -9.85 -3.82
N ARG A 8 -4.25 -8.54 -4.10
CA ARG A 8 -4.82 -7.88 -5.28
C ARG A 8 -4.35 -8.56 -6.57
N GLU A 9 -3.12 -9.04 -6.60
CA GLU A 9 -2.53 -9.77 -7.72
C GLU A 9 -2.96 -11.25 -7.79
N GLU A 10 -3.58 -11.75 -6.72
CA GLU A 10 -4.19 -13.07 -6.68
C GLU A 10 -5.67 -13.02 -7.06
N LEU A 11 -6.15 -11.92 -7.64
CA LEU A 11 -7.50 -11.77 -8.16
C LEU A 11 -7.48 -11.57 -9.67
N ARG A 12 -8.29 -12.36 -10.38
CA ARG A 12 -8.55 -12.15 -11.80
C ARG A 12 -10.03 -11.91 -12.02
N ILE A 13 -10.36 -10.74 -12.52
CA ILE A 13 -11.74 -10.36 -12.79
C ILE A 13 -11.96 -10.36 -14.31
N THR A 14 -12.99 -11.06 -14.78
CA THR A 14 -13.34 -11.17 -16.21
C THR A 14 -14.83 -10.93 -16.43
N ARG A 15 -15.20 -10.18 -17.46
CA ARG A 15 -16.61 -9.93 -17.78
C ARG A 15 -17.17 -11.04 -18.67
N SER A 16 -18.41 -11.47 -18.43
CA SER A 16 -19.09 -12.41 -19.32
C SER A 16 -19.33 -11.79 -20.69
N ALA A 17 -19.33 -12.61 -21.74
CA ALA A 17 -19.50 -12.15 -23.14
C ALA A 17 -20.81 -11.39 -23.41
N ASP A 18 -21.82 -11.50 -22.54
CA ASP A 18 -23.08 -10.75 -22.62
C ASP A 18 -23.08 -9.42 -21.84
N GLY A 19 -21.95 -9.10 -21.17
CA GLY A 19 -21.74 -7.87 -20.39
C GLY A 19 -22.49 -7.80 -19.06
N LYS A 20 -23.25 -8.83 -18.68
CA LYS A 20 -24.19 -8.79 -17.54
C LYS A 20 -23.65 -9.40 -16.25
N LYS A 21 -22.53 -10.13 -16.31
CA LYS A 21 -21.91 -10.78 -15.16
C LYS A 21 -20.42 -10.53 -15.15
N VAL A 22 -19.85 -10.62 -13.96
CA VAL A 22 -18.41 -10.55 -13.71
C VAL A 22 -18.01 -11.85 -13.01
N ALA A 23 -16.97 -12.52 -13.53
CA ALA A 23 -16.38 -13.71 -12.95
C ALA A 23 -15.06 -13.31 -12.29
N VAL A 24 -14.96 -13.52 -10.97
CA VAL A 24 -13.74 -13.30 -10.19
C VAL A 24 -13.12 -14.65 -9.87
N GLN A 25 -11.84 -14.82 -10.18
CA GLN A 25 -11.02 -15.96 -9.81
C GLN A 25 -10.00 -15.51 -8.77
N ALA A 26 -9.72 -16.37 -7.79
CA ALA A 26 -8.83 -16.03 -6.68
C ALA A 26 -8.04 -17.24 -6.18
N ILE A 27 -6.80 -17.05 -5.73
CA ILE A 27 -6.10 -18.06 -4.93
C ILE A 27 -6.51 -17.83 -3.50
N LEU A 28 -7.24 -18.81 -2.97
CA LEU A 28 -7.84 -18.71 -1.67
C LEU A 28 -7.30 -19.84 -0.82
N GLY A 29 -6.75 -19.48 0.34
CA GLY A 29 -6.63 -20.42 1.44
C GLY A 29 -7.98 -21.05 1.74
N ALA A 30 -8.01 -22.25 2.33
CA ALA A 30 -9.27 -22.89 2.70
C ALA A 30 -10.14 -21.98 3.59
N VAL A 31 -9.51 -21.18 4.45
CA VAL A 31 -10.17 -20.17 5.30
C VAL A 31 -10.80 -19.05 4.44
N GLN A 32 -10.05 -18.44 3.53
CA GLN A 32 -10.52 -17.36 2.64
C GLN A 32 -11.59 -17.85 1.63
N ALA A 33 -11.49 -19.10 1.16
CA ALA A 33 -12.44 -19.71 0.24
C ALA A 33 -13.75 -20.08 0.90
N GLU A 34 -13.70 -20.41 2.18
CA GLU A 34 -14.91 -20.62 2.93
C GLU A 34 -15.53 -19.27 3.31
N GLN A 35 -14.72 -18.28 3.73
CA GLN A 35 -15.12 -16.88 3.95
C GLN A 35 -15.93 -16.29 2.80
N LEU A 36 -15.36 -16.27 1.60
CA LEU A 36 -16.04 -15.70 0.44
C LEU A 36 -17.30 -16.50 0.04
N ARG A 37 -17.35 -17.82 0.30
CA ARG A 37 -18.57 -18.63 0.10
C ARG A 37 -19.62 -18.29 1.14
N GLY A 38 -19.14 -17.97 2.33
CA GLY A 38 -19.82 -17.22 3.33
C GLY A 38 -20.55 -16.11 2.63
N ASP A 39 -19.87 -15.03 2.20
CA ASP A 39 -20.32 -13.69 1.72
C ASP A 39 -21.42 -13.66 0.63
N GLY A 40 -22.01 -14.81 0.31
CA GLY A 40 -23.01 -14.98 -0.73
C GLY A 40 -22.39 -15.18 -2.11
N LEU A 41 -21.06 -15.31 -2.20
CA LEU A 41 -20.37 -15.59 -3.46
C LEU A 41 -20.40 -17.10 -3.72
N ASP A 42 -20.99 -17.49 -4.85
CA ASP A 42 -20.94 -18.87 -5.33
C ASP A 42 -19.52 -19.19 -5.81
N LEU A 43 -18.65 -19.65 -4.89
CA LEU A 43 -17.29 -20.04 -5.24
C LEU A 43 -17.25 -21.48 -5.72
N ARG A 44 -17.07 -21.61 -7.03
CA ARG A 44 -16.68 -22.87 -7.64
C ARG A 44 -15.18 -23.06 -7.47
N ALA A 45 -14.76 -24.06 -6.68
CA ALA A 45 -13.36 -24.46 -6.65
C ALA A 45 -12.93 -24.85 -8.07
N GLN A 46 -12.10 -23.99 -8.67
CA GLN A 46 -11.39 -24.36 -9.88
C GLN A 46 -10.21 -25.20 -9.40
N GLN A 47 -10.23 -26.48 -9.72
CA GLN A 47 -8.95 -27.17 -9.81
C GLN A 47 -8.19 -26.50 -10.94
N PRO A 48 -6.94 -26.05 -10.73
CA PRO A 48 -6.12 -25.56 -11.82
C PRO A 48 -6.20 -26.59 -12.94
N ALA A 49 -6.49 -26.16 -14.16
CA ALA A 49 -6.51 -27.10 -15.30
C ALA A 49 -5.17 -27.87 -15.41
N ALA A 50 -4.09 -27.30 -14.86
CA ALA A 50 -2.79 -27.93 -14.65
C ALA A 50 -2.82 -29.26 -13.85
N ASP A 51 -3.58 -29.37 -12.76
CA ASP A 51 -3.69 -30.61 -11.97
C ASP A 51 -4.45 -31.71 -12.76
N ARG A 52 -5.30 -31.31 -13.71
CA ARG A 52 -6.05 -32.23 -14.59
C ARG A 52 -5.21 -32.77 -15.77
N ARG A 53 -3.96 -32.36 -15.93
CA ARG A 53 -3.14 -32.69 -17.13
C ARG A 53 -1.66 -32.99 -16.86
N ALA A 54 -1.34 -33.67 -15.77
CA ALA A 54 -0.05 -34.38 -15.63
C ALA A 54 0.29 -35.32 -16.84
N ALA A 55 -0.71 -35.63 -17.68
CA ALA A 55 -0.56 -36.43 -18.91
C ALA A 55 -0.22 -35.63 -20.20
N LYS A 56 -0.23 -34.28 -20.16
CA LYS A 56 0.10 -33.41 -21.33
C LYS A 56 1.43 -32.66 -21.22
N GLY A 57 2.08 -32.68 -20.05
CA GLY A 57 3.34 -31.99 -19.86
C GLY A 57 4.50 -32.69 -20.57
N ASP A 58 5.35 -31.91 -21.22
CA ASP A 58 6.64 -32.38 -21.74
C ASP A 58 7.61 -32.78 -20.61
N GLY A 59 7.26 -32.47 -19.36
CA GLY A 59 8.08 -32.71 -18.19
C GLY A 59 9.29 -31.79 -18.16
N VAL A 60 9.14 -30.55 -18.61
CA VAL A 60 10.19 -29.51 -18.54
C VAL A 60 10.39 -29.11 -17.08
N PHE A 61 9.30 -28.82 -16.37
CA PHE A 61 9.38 -28.45 -14.95
C PHE A 61 9.72 -29.67 -14.09
N LYS A 62 10.70 -29.49 -13.19
CA LYS A 62 11.20 -30.53 -12.30
C LYS A 62 11.28 -29.99 -10.87
N PRO A 63 11.06 -30.83 -9.84
CA PRO A 63 11.42 -30.47 -8.48
C PRO A 63 12.89 -30.04 -8.38
N TYR A 64 13.21 -29.23 -7.38
CA TYR A 64 14.59 -28.85 -7.08
C TYR A 64 15.40 -30.06 -6.60
N GLY A 65 14.87 -30.77 -5.59
CA GLY A 65 15.47 -31.94 -4.99
C GLY A 65 15.17 -33.25 -5.76
N GLY A 66 15.80 -34.34 -5.31
CA GLY A 66 15.56 -35.68 -5.85
C GLY A 66 16.28 -36.02 -7.15
N ALA A 67 16.10 -37.26 -7.62
CA ALA A 67 16.76 -37.76 -8.83
C ALA A 67 16.19 -37.09 -10.08
N GLY A 68 17.06 -36.53 -10.92
CA GLY A 68 16.70 -35.78 -12.12
C GLY A 68 16.18 -34.35 -11.85
N GLY A 69 16.15 -33.91 -10.58
CA GLY A 69 15.73 -32.57 -10.19
C GLY A 69 16.69 -31.47 -10.66
N ILE A 70 16.26 -30.21 -10.56
CA ILE A 70 17.01 -29.04 -11.04
C ILE A 70 18.41 -29.00 -10.44
N ARG A 71 18.56 -29.27 -9.13
CA ARG A 71 19.87 -29.23 -8.47
C ARG A 71 20.85 -30.25 -9.07
N GLU A 72 20.41 -31.48 -9.30
CA GLU A 72 21.28 -32.51 -9.90
C GLU A 72 21.72 -32.08 -11.31
N GLN A 73 20.80 -31.54 -12.11
CA GLN A 73 21.08 -31.08 -13.47
C GLN A 73 22.12 -29.95 -13.50
N ILE A 74 21.95 -28.89 -12.70
CA ILE A 74 22.89 -27.75 -12.71
C ILE A 74 24.27 -28.14 -12.15
N VAL A 75 24.31 -29.03 -11.17
CA VAL A 75 25.57 -29.56 -10.62
C VAL A 75 26.30 -30.40 -11.66
N ALA A 76 25.57 -31.27 -12.38
CA ALA A 76 26.13 -32.06 -13.47
C ALA A 76 26.67 -31.16 -14.61
N ALA A 77 25.91 -30.15 -15.01
CA ALA A 77 26.33 -29.18 -16.03
C ALA A 77 27.60 -28.42 -15.62
N ALA A 78 27.68 -27.94 -14.38
CA ALA A 78 28.87 -27.27 -13.85
C ALA A 78 30.08 -28.21 -13.78
N ASN A 79 29.88 -29.48 -13.38
CA ASN A 79 30.95 -30.48 -13.31
C ASN A 79 31.48 -30.89 -14.69
N ALA A 80 30.67 -30.80 -15.75
CA ALA A 80 31.10 -31.03 -17.13
C ALA A 80 31.95 -29.88 -17.70
N ARG A 81 32.03 -28.73 -17.02
CA ARG A 81 32.77 -27.53 -17.44
C ARG A 81 33.66 -26.96 -16.32
N PRO A 82 34.56 -27.76 -15.71
CA PRO A 82 35.26 -27.39 -14.46
C PRO A 82 36.25 -26.21 -14.61
N GLY A 83 36.68 -25.90 -15.84
CA GLY A 83 37.54 -24.74 -16.12
C GLY A 83 36.80 -23.40 -16.05
N ILE A 84 35.47 -23.42 -16.20
CA ILE A 84 34.64 -22.20 -16.20
C ILE A 84 33.48 -22.23 -15.20
N ALA A 85 33.21 -23.36 -14.53
CA ALA A 85 32.07 -23.49 -13.62
C ALA A 85 32.45 -24.04 -12.23
N LYS A 86 31.81 -23.50 -11.20
CA LYS A 86 31.95 -23.89 -9.78
C LYS A 86 30.56 -23.96 -9.14
N VAL A 87 30.26 -25.09 -8.51
CA VAL A 87 29.09 -25.27 -7.64
C VAL A 87 29.36 -24.59 -6.30
N VAL A 88 28.39 -23.84 -5.80
CA VAL A 88 28.48 -23.13 -4.51
C VAL A 88 27.18 -23.31 -3.74
N ASP A 89 27.20 -24.18 -2.73
CA ASP A 89 26.15 -24.19 -1.71
C ASP A 89 26.39 -23.01 -0.77
N PHE A 90 25.44 -22.07 -0.70
CA PHE A 90 25.61 -20.79 0.02
C PHE A 90 24.72 -20.66 1.27
N GLY A 91 23.87 -21.66 1.52
CA GLY A 91 23.01 -21.73 2.69
C GLY A 91 22.25 -23.04 2.74
N THR A 92 21.32 -23.13 3.69
CA THR A 92 20.46 -24.30 3.87
C THR A 92 19.07 -23.82 4.29
N THR A 93 18.04 -24.41 3.71
CA THR A 93 16.63 -24.11 4.00
C THR A 93 16.16 -24.68 5.34
N LEU A 94 14.92 -24.38 5.72
CA LEU A 94 14.27 -24.91 6.92
C LEU A 94 14.21 -26.45 6.97
N LYS A 95 14.00 -27.12 5.84
CA LYS A 95 13.95 -28.59 5.72
C LYS A 95 15.32 -29.22 5.44
N GLY A 96 16.40 -28.43 5.46
CA GLY A 96 17.76 -28.94 5.31
C GLY A 96 18.23 -29.06 3.86
N GLN A 97 17.51 -28.51 2.89
CA GLN A 97 17.94 -28.50 1.50
C GLN A 97 19.05 -27.45 1.28
N PRO A 98 20.11 -27.77 0.53
CA PRO A 98 21.12 -26.77 0.20
C PRO A 98 20.54 -25.70 -0.71
N LEU A 99 20.89 -24.44 -0.47
CA LEU A 99 20.70 -23.35 -1.41
C LEU A 99 21.93 -23.32 -2.33
N THR A 100 21.76 -23.63 -3.62
CA THR A 100 22.88 -23.83 -4.55
C THR A 100 22.92 -22.76 -5.64
N ALA A 101 24.08 -22.13 -5.79
CA ALA A 101 24.41 -21.28 -6.91
C ALA A 101 25.46 -21.93 -7.83
N ILE A 102 25.44 -21.62 -9.12
CA ILE A 102 26.53 -21.93 -10.05
C ILE A 102 27.25 -20.64 -10.42
N LYS A 103 28.55 -20.58 -10.11
CA LYS A 103 29.46 -19.52 -10.58
C LYS A 103 30.04 -19.92 -11.93
N VAL A 104 29.85 -19.08 -12.94
CA VAL A 104 30.43 -19.22 -14.28
C VAL A 104 31.41 -18.08 -14.54
N THR A 105 32.69 -18.43 -14.69
CA THR A 105 33.77 -17.50 -15.01
C THR A 105 35.04 -18.26 -15.35
N LYS A 106 35.94 -17.70 -16.16
CA LYS A 106 37.24 -18.33 -16.44
C LYS A 106 38.02 -18.62 -15.14
N ASN A 107 38.45 -19.87 -14.98
CA ASN A 107 39.09 -20.42 -13.77
C ASN A 107 38.19 -20.43 -12.54
N ALA A 108 36.88 -20.69 -12.71
CA ALA A 108 35.88 -20.55 -11.65
C ALA A 108 36.23 -21.23 -10.32
N ARG A 109 36.83 -22.43 -10.35
CA ARG A 109 37.17 -23.20 -9.13
C ARG A 109 38.38 -22.64 -8.37
N GLN A 110 39.25 -21.91 -9.06
CA GLN A 110 40.47 -21.32 -8.49
C GLN A 110 40.29 -19.84 -8.16
N LEU A 111 39.42 -19.13 -8.89
CA LEU A 111 39.15 -17.72 -8.68
C LEU A 111 38.29 -17.54 -7.43
N ARG A 112 38.80 -16.79 -6.45
CA ARG A 112 38.02 -16.39 -5.27
C ARG A 112 36.76 -15.63 -5.70
N ASP A 113 35.67 -15.85 -4.97
CA ASP A 113 34.38 -15.21 -5.25
C ASP A 113 34.47 -13.69 -5.05
N GLY A 114 33.83 -12.92 -5.94
CA GLY A 114 33.87 -11.45 -5.93
C GLY A 114 35.22 -10.86 -6.35
N THR A 115 36.04 -11.60 -7.10
CA THR A 115 37.31 -11.08 -7.63
C THR A 115 37.09 -10.25 -8.90
N ARG A 116 36.12 -10.64 -9.73
CA ARG A 116 35.66 -9.85 -10.89
C ARG A 116 34.31 -9.22 -10.58
N LYS A 117 33.98 -8.15 -11.30
CA LYS A 117 32.61 -7.60 -11.32
C LYS A 117 31.63 -8.69 -11.73
N ALA A 118 30.49 -8.72 -11.05
CA ALA A 118 29.60 -9.87 -11.05
C ALA A 118 28.15 -9.48 -11.30
N VAL A 119 27.38 -10.41 -11.84
CA VAL A 119 25.92 -10.32 -11.97
C VAL A 119 25.29 -11.57 -11.37
N LEU A 120 24.15 -11.41 -10.72
CA LEU A 120 23.34 -12.48 -10.17
C LEU A 120 22.06 -12.64 -10.98
N TYR A 121 21.75 -13.86 -11.39
CA TYR A 121 20.45 -14.27 -11.91
C TYR A 121 19.82 -15.22 -10.90
N ALA A 122 18.71 -14.82 -10.30
CA ALA A 122 18.00 -15.58 -9.28
C ALA A 122 16.54 -15.79 -9.69
N SER A 123 15.93 -16.85 -9.18
CA SER A 123 14.56 -17.26 -9.52
C SER A 123 13.88 -17.99 -8.36
N ALA A 124 12.55 -18.13 -8.45
CA ALA A 124 11.69 -18.86 -7.52
C ALA A 124 11.96 -18.51 -6.06
N GLN A 125 11.92 -17.21 -5.76
CA GLN A 125 11.77 -16.73 -4.39
C GLN A 125 10.35 -16.99 -3.88
N HIS A 126 9.35 -16.87 -4.76
CA HIS A 126 8.04 -17.50 -4.56
C HIS A 126 7.99 -18.87 -5.22
N ALA A 127 7.35 -19.82 -4.55
CA ALA A 127 7.40 -21.23 -4.94
C ALA A 127 6.58 -21.57 -6.20
N ARG A 128 5.43 -20.90 -6.43
CA ARG A 128 4.53 -21.20 -7.56
C ARG A 128 5.01 -20.75 -8.94
N GLU A 129 6.08 -19.97 -9.01
CA GLU A 129 6.55 -19.29 -10.23
C GLU A 129 7.43 -20.19 -11.10
N TRP A 130 6.87 -21.32 -11.59
CA TRP A 130 7.63 -22.41 -12.20
C TRP A 130 8.43 -22.07 -13.46
N ILE A 131 8.06 -20.99 -14.17
CA ILE A 131 8.80 -20.55 -15.36
C ILE A 131 10.18 -19.98 -15.01
N THR A 132 10.32 -19.38 -13.82
CA THR A 132 11.51 -18.62 -13.46
C THR A 132 12.74 -19.51 -13.21
N PRO A 133 12.66 -20.71 -12.59
CA PRO A 133 13.81 -21.62 -12.52
C PRO A 133 14.31 -22.06 -13.89
N GLU A 134 13.41 -22.28 -14.85
CA GLU A 134 13.78 -22.65 -16.20
C GLU A 134 14.49 -21.52 -16.94
N MET A 135 14.08 -20.26 -16.73
CA MET A 135 14.80 -19.08 -17.23
C MET A 135 16.26 -19.08 -16.76
N THR A 136 16.50 -19.16 -15.44
CA THR A 136 17.86 -19.13 -14.87
C THR A 136 18.67 -20.39 -15.21
N ARG A 137 18.05 -21.58 -15.24
CA ARG A 137 18.71 -22.83 -15.63
C ARG A 137 19.13 -22.83 -17.10
N ARG A 138 18.27 -22.39 -18.02
CA ARG A 138 18.58 -22.28 -19.46
C ARG A 138 19.62 -21.19 -19.71
N LEU A 139 19.58 -20.08 -18.98
CA LEU A 139 20.59 -19.04 -19.08
C LEU A 139 21.97 -19.53 -18.64
N LEU A 140 22.05 -20.30 -17.55
CA LEU A 140 23.28 -20.99 -17.16
C LEU A 140 23.82 -21.85 -18.32
N LEU A 141 22.97 -22.68 -18.92
CA LEU A 141 23.37 -23.55 -20.03
C LEU A 141 23.78 -22.75 -21.27
N HIS A 142 23.13 -21.63 -21.55
CA HIS A 142 23.47 -20.72 -22.64
C HIS A 142 24.91 -20.21 -22.53
N PHE A 143 25.31 -19.70 -21.36
CA PHE A 143 26.70 -19.27 -21.13
C PHE A 143 27.71 -20.44 -21.16
N LEU A 144 27.36 -21.60 -20.60
CA LEU A 144 28.25 -22.77 -20.60
C LEU A 144 28.46 -23.35 -22.00
N ASN A 145 27.43 -23.36 -22.84
CA ASN A 145 27.48 -23.92 -24.20
C ASN A 145 28.01 -22.92 -25.22
N GLY A 146 27.81 -21.62 -25.00
CA GLY A 146 28.37 -20.55 -25.83
C GLY A 146 29.86 -20.28 -25.58
N TYR A 147 30.42 -20.76 -24.47
CA TYR A 147 31.84 -20.54 -24.17
C TYR A 147 32.76 -21.24 -25.17
N GLY A 148 33.61 -20.46 -25.85
CA GLY A 148 34.52 -20.92 -26.89
C GLY A 148 33.93 -20.95 -28.30
N THR A 149 32.63 -20.70 -28.46
CA THR A 149 31.91 -20.70 -29.75
C THR A 149 31.32 -19.33 -30.06
N ASP A 150 30.68 -18.70 -29.08
CA ASP A 150 30.15 -17.34 -29.15
C ASP A 150 31.20 -16.33 -28.61
N PRO A 151 31.69 -15.38 -29.43
CA PRO A 151 32.71 -14.43 -29.00
C PRO A 151 32.28 -13.51 -27.84
N GLU A 152 31.01 -13.10 -27.80
CA GLU A 152 30.50 -12.22 -26.75
C GLU A 152 30.38 -12.97 -25.43
N LEU A 153 29.70 -14.12 -25.41
CA LEU A 153 29.55 -14.94 -24.20
C LEU A 153 30.91 -15.39 -23.67
N THR A 154 31.84 -15.75 -24.58
CA THR A 154 33.22 -16.08 -24.21
C THR A 154 33.91 -14.91 -23.51
N ARG A 155 33.78 -13.70 -24.06
CA ARG A 155 34.34 -12.48 -23.46
C ARG A 155 33.72 -12.17 -22.08
N LEU A 156 32.42 -12.37 -21.92
CA LEU A 156 31.74 -12.18 -20.65
C LEU A 156 32.28 -13.17 -19.62
N VAL A 157 32.23 -14.48 -19.88
CA VAL A 157 32.76 -15.52 -18.98
C VAL A 157 34.24 -15.30 -18.65
N ASP A 158 35.05 -14.83 -19.60
CA ASP A 158 36.48 -14.57 -19.38
C ASP A 158 36.73 -13.38 -18.44
N THR A 159 35.80 -12.43 -18.34
CA THR A 159 36.08 -11.12 -17.75
C THR A 159 35.09 -10.67 -16.67
N THR A 160 34.04 -11.43 -16.40
CA THR A 160 33.03 -11.20 -15.35
C THR A 160 32.76 -12.49 -14.57
N GLU A 161 32.14 -12.36 -13.39
CA GLU A 161 31.59 -13.49 -12.64
C GLU A 161 30.07 -13.56 -12.83
N LEU A 162 29.57 -14.58 -13.53
CA LEU A 162 28.14 -14.79 -13.73
C LEU A 162 27.64 -15.80 -12.69
N TRP A 163 26.61 -15.48 -11.92
CA TRP A 163 26.08 -16.35 -10.88
C TRP A 163 24.62 -16.69 -11.12
N PHE A 164 24.28 -17.96 -10.97
CA PHE A 164 22.94 -18.48 -11.24
C PHE A 164 22.41 -19.19 -10.01
N VAL A 165 21.27 -18.72 -9.47
CA VAL A 165 20.50 -19.35 -8.39
C VAL A 165 19.12 -19.71 -8.94
N PRO A 166 18.94 -20.91 -9.52
CA PRO A 166 17.68 -21.26 -10.17
C PRO A 166 16.49 -21.39 -9.21
N VAL A 167 16.72 -21.69 -7.93
CA VAL A 167 15.64 -21.81 -6.93
C VAL A 167 16.12 -21.22 -5.61
N ALA A 168 15.55 -20.07 -5.23
CA ALA A 168 15.84 -19.39 -3.96
C ALA A 168 14.97 -19.88 -2.78
N ASN A 169 13.83 -20.51 -3.07
CA ASN A 169 12.95 -21.17 -2.10
C ASN A 169 12.78 -22.69 -2.40
N PRO A 170 13.83 -23.53 -2.24
CA PRO A 170 13.75 -24.97 -2.55
C PRO A 170 12.63 -25.71 -1.84
N ASP A 171 12.41 -25.42 -0.55
CA ASP A 171 11.40 -26.11 0.26
C ASP A 171 9.99 -25.83 -0.26
N GLY A 172 9.65 -24.56 -0.47
CA GLY A 172 8.37 -24.16 -1.04
C GLY A 172 8.21 -24.68 -2.47
N TYR A 173 9.24 -24.55 -3.30
CA TYR A 173 9.20 -25.00 -4.70
C TYR A 173 8.90 -26.51 -4.79
N ASP A 174 9.63 -27.36 -4.06
CA ASP A 174 9.34 -28.81 -4.03
C ASP A 174 7.93 -29.11 -3.51
N HIS A 175 7.43 -28.32 -2.54
CA HIS A 175 6.08 -28.48 -2.03
C HIS A 175 5.01 -28.26 -3.11
N THR A 176 5.23 -27.35 -4.07
CA THR A 176 4.28 -27.14 -5.17
C THR A 176 4.12 -28.32 -6.12
N PHE A 177 5.04 -29.29 -6.12
CA PHE A 177 4.92 -30.54 -6.87
C PHE A 177 4.12 -31.61 -6.12
N THR A 178 3.70 -31.34 -4.88
CA THR A 178 2.81 -32.21 -4.12
C THR A 178 1.35 -31.92 -4.44
N GLU A 179 0.52 -32.95 -4.39
CA GLU A 179 -0.90 -32.87 -4.76
C GLU A 179 -1.62 -31.75 -3.99
N GLY A 180 -2.26 -30.84 -4.72
CA GLY A 180 -3.05 -29.72 -4.17
C GLY A 180 -2.28 -28.46 -3.79
N ASN A 181 -0.95 -28.42 -3.94
CA ASN A 181 -0.13 -27.30 -3.46
C ASN A 181 0.53 -26.48 -4.57
N ARG A 182 0.12 -26.65 -5.84
CA ARG A 182 0.74 -26.00 -7.01
C ARG A 182 0.86 -24.47 -6.91
N LEU A 183 -0.06 -23.82 -6.20
CA LEU A 183 -0.14 -22.36 -6.05
C LEU A 183 0.46 -21.85 -4.73
N TRP A 184 1.18 -22.68 -3.98
CA TRP A 184 1.90 -22.25 -2.78
C TRP A 184 2.95 -21.17 -3.10
N ARG A 185 2.97 -20.07 -2.34
CA ARG A 185 3.86 -18.91 -2.55
C ARG A 185 5.06 -18.91 -1.60
N LYS A 186 4.80 -18.98 -0.29
CA LYS A 186 5.74 -18.71 0.82
C LYS A 186 6.81 -19.81 0.99
N ASN A 187 7.74 -19.65 1.94
CA ASN A 187 8.56 -20.78 2.42
C ASN A 187 7.72 -21.75 3.28
N LEU A 188 8.34 -22.75 3.93
CA LEU A 188 7.63 -23.76 4.75
C LEU A 188 7.85 -23.61 6.27
N ARG A 189 7.99 -22.37 6.77
CA ARG A 189 8.06 -22.14 8.22
C ARG A 189 6.75 -22.52 8.89
N ASP A 190 6.84 -23.44 9.86
CA ASP A 190 5.77 -23.69 10.81
C ASP A 190 5.71 -22.52 11.80
N ASN A 191 4.73 -21.63 11.63
CA ASN A 191 4.64 -20.36 12.36
C ASN A 191 4.01 -20.55 13.75
N ASP A 192 3.10 -21.53 13.90
CA ASP A 192 2.37 -21.80 15.14
C ASP A 192 2.94 -23.00 15.95
N GLY A 193 3.81 -23.80 15.33
CA GLY A 193 4.49 -24.94 15.94
C GLY A 193 3.64 -26.20 16.04
N ASP A 194 2.52 -26.29 15.31
CA ASP A 194 1.61 -27.44 15.37
C ASP A 194 2.05 -28.65 14.52
N GLY A 195 3.09 -28.47 13.70
CA GLY A 195 3.68 -29.48 12.84
C GLY A 195 2.91 -29.77 11.55
N ARG A 196 1.90 -28.98 11.22
CA ARG A 196 1.16 -29.01 9.95
C ARG A 196 1.57 -27.81 9.10
N LEU A 197 1.27 -27.89 7.80
CA LEU A 197 1.43 -26.77 6.89
C LEU A 197 0.03 -26.33 6.47
N THR A 198 -0.34 -25.12 6.88
CA THR A 198 -1.62 -24.48 6.63
C THR A 198 -1.39 -23.07 6.07
N THR A 199 -2.45 -22.31 5.84
CA THR A 199 -2.33 -20.92 5.36
C THR A 199 -1.63 -20.01 6.37
N ALA A 200 -1.68 -20.34 7.66
CA ALA A 200 -0.98 -19.65 8.74
C ALA A 200 0.55 -19.85 8.71
N ASP A 201 1.04 -20.76 7.87
CA ASP A 201 2.45 -21.13 7.79
C ASP A 201 3.15 -20.51 6.59
N GLY A 202 4.47 -20.47 6.67
CA GLY A 202 5.36 -19.87 5.70
C GLY A 202 5.51 -18.36 5.91
N VAL A 203 6.62 -17.86 5.42
CA VAL A 203 6.97 -16.43 5.33
C VAL A 203 7.19 -16.08 3.88
N ASP A 204 6.68 -14.93 3.45
CA ASP A 204 7.02 -14.37 2.14
C ASP A 204 8.48 -13.89 2.18
N LEU A 205 9.35 -14.60 1.46
CA LEU A 205 10.77 -14.27 1.40
C LEU A 205 11.01 -12.90 0.76
N ASN A 206 10.12 -12.44 -0.12
CA ASN A 206 10.16 -11.13 -0.78
C ASN A 206 9.43 -10.03 0.02
N ARG A 207 9.16 -10.27 1.30
CA ARG A 207 8.80 -9.25 2.31
C ARG A 207 9.67 -9.35 3.58
N ASN A 208 10.70 -10.21 3.57
CA ASN A 208 11.51 -10.52 4.76
C ASN A 208 12.89 -9.83 4.79
N PHE A 209 13.29 -9.08 3.77
CA PHE A 209 14.53 -8.30 3.79
C PHE A 209 14.44 -7.10 4.74
N ALA A 210 15.58 -6.51 5.10
CA ALA A 210 15.66 -5.54 6.19
C ALA A 210 15.41 -4.09 5.77
N TYR A 211 15.51 -3.78 4.47
CA TYR A 211 15.24 -2.45 3.98
C TYR A 211 13.74 -2.15 4.07
N LYS A 212 13.39 -1.06 4.78
CA LYS A 212 12.01 -0.62 5.06
C LYS A 212 11.07 -1.74 5.53
N TRP A 213 11.60 -2.81 6.15
CA TRP A 213 10.79 -3.95 6.59
C TRP A 213 9.66 -3.51 7.52
N GLY A 214 8.41 -3.81 7.15
CA GLY A 214 7.25 -3.41 7.94
C GLY A 214 7.22 -1.91 8.23
N TYR A 215 7.55 -1.09 7.22
CA TYR A 215 7.50 0.37 7.32
C TYR A 215 6.11 0.83 7.74
N ASP A 216 5.07 0.20 7.18
CA ASP A 216 3.65 0.26 7.56
C ASP A 216 3.05 -1.16 7.52
N ASN A 217 1.72 -1.28 7.41
CA ASN A 217 0.99 -2.54 7.23
C ASN A 217 0.36 -2.71 5.83
N GLU A 218 0.72 -1.86 4.87
CA GLU A 218 0.19 -1.89 3.50
C GLU A 218 1.09 -2.74 2.60
N GLY A 219 2.39 -2.43 2.56
CA GLY A 219 3.31 -3.10 1.63
C GLY A 219 3.74 -4.53 2.02
N SER A 220 3.27 -5.01 3.18
CA SER A 220 3.38 -6.39 3.64
C SER A 220 2.47 -6.60 4.85
N SER A 221 2.20 -7.85 5.25
CA SER A 221 1.33 -8.12 6.41
C SER A 221 2.09 -8.63 7.64
N ALA A 222 1.63 -8.24 8.83
CA ALA A 222 2.05 -8.82 10.10
C ALA A 222 1.24 -10.09 10.48
N ASN A 223 0.17 -10.42 9.74
CA ASN A 223 -0.65 -11.60 9.97
C ASN A 223 -0.02 -12.85 9.31
N PRO A 224 0.31 -13.92 10.06
CA PRO A 224 0.87 -15.16 9.50
C PRO A 224 0.03 -15.84 8.42
N ALA A 225 -1.30 -15.64 8.43
CA ALA A 225 -2.21 -16.19 7.43
C ALA A 225 -2.12 -15.52 6.06
N SER A 226 -1.57 -14.30 6.00
CA SER A 226 -1.41 -13.56 4.75
C SER A 226 -0.37 -14.22 3.83
N GLN A 227 -0.61 -14.16 2.51
CA GLN A 227 0.37 -14.56 1.50
C GLN A 227 1.60 -13.64 1.48
N THR A 228 1.47 -12.39 1.96
CA THR A 228 2.54 -11.40 2.08
C THR A 228 3.05 -11.25 3.51
N TYR A 229 2.89 -12.30 4.35
CA TYR A 229 3.39 -12.29 5.72
C TYR A 229 4.91 -12.04 5.74
N ARG A 230 5.30 -10.91 6.35
CA ARG A 230 6.70 -10.41 6.36
C ARG A 230 7.64 -11.17 7.30
N GLY A 231 7.13 -12.12 8.08
CA GLY A 231 7.85 -12.81 9.15
C GLY A 231 7.83 -12.07 10.48
N ALA A 232 8.43 -12.66 11.52
CA ALA A 232 8.39 -12.09 12.87
C ALA A 232 9.37 -10.93 13.10
N ARG A 233 10.37 -10.77 12.23
CA ARG A 233 11.41 -9.72 12.26
C ARG A 233 12.12 -9.69 10.90
N PRO A 234 12.84 -8.61 10.54
CA PRO A 234 13.63 -8.60 9.32
C PRO A 234 14.66 -9.73 9.34
N GLN A 235 14.81 -10.40 8.20
CA GLN A 235 15.71 -11.52 7.96
C GLN A 235 15.52 -12.63 9.00
N SER A 236 14.27 -12.98 9.29
CA SER A 236 13.93 -14.12 10.14
C SER A 236 14.28 -15.45 9.46
N GLU A 237 14.18 -15.50 8.13
CA GLU A 237 14.30 -16.75 7.38
C GLU A 237 15.75 -17.10 7.02
N PRO A 238 16.13 -18.40 7.05
CA PRO A 238 17.46 -18.83 6.63
C PRO A 238 17.71 -18.58 5.14
N GLU A 239 16.69 -18.67 4.28
CA GLU A 239 16.80 -18.42 2.85
C GLU A 239 17.17 -16.96 2.56
N THR A 240 16.42 -16.01 3.14
CA THR A 240 16.68 -14.56 3.03
C THR A 240 18.08 -14.19 3.54
N ARG A 241 18.49 -14.75 4.69
CA ARG A 241 19.83 -14.53 5.24
C ARG A 241 20.93 -15.07 4.34
N ALA A 242 20.75 -16.26 3.78
CA ALA A 242 21.72 -16.87 2.88
C ALA A 242 21.89 -16.06 1.58
N MET A 243 20.79 -15.57 1.01
CA MET A 243 20.83 -14.70 -0.17
C MET A 243 21.58 -13.39 0.14
N ASP A 244 21.25 -12.74 1.26
CA ASP A 244 21.90 -11.52 1.71
C ASP A 244 23.42 -11.72 1.99
N ASP A 245 23.80 -12.87 2.55
CA ASP A 245 25.22 -13.19 2.78
C ASP A 245 25.97 -13.51 1.48
N LEU A 246 25.31 -14.12 0.49
CA LEU A 246 25.86 -14.30 -0.84
C LEU A 246 26.17 -12.95 -1.50
N THR A 247 25.24 -12.00 -1.44
CA THR A 247 25.42 -10.68 -2.05
C THR A 247 26.51 -9.85 -1.37
N LYS A 248 26.62 -9.90 -0.02
CA LYS A 248 27.77 -9.33 0.72
C LYS A 248 29.10 -9.93 0.28
N ARG A 249 29.13 -11.25 0.09
CA ARG A 249 30.37 -12.00 -0.20
C ARG A 249 30.89 -11.74 -1.61
N VAL A 250 29.99 -11.64 -2.59
CA VAL A 250 30.37 -11.48 -4.00
C VAL A 250 30.43 -10.00 -4.42
N ARG A 251 29.56 -9.15 -3.86
CA ARG A 251 29.37 -7.73 -4.23
C ARG A 251 29.05 -7.60 -5.72
N PHE A 252 27.85 -8.04 -6.08
CA PHE A 252 27.34 -7.96 -7.44
C PHE A 252 27.22 -6.49 -7.88
N THR A 253 27.21 -6.26 -9.19
CA THR A 253 26.86 -4.96 -9.78
C THR A 253 25.38 -4.92 -10.15
N TYR A 254 24.88 -6.01 -10.75
CA TYR A 254 23.48 -6.19 -11.15
C TYR A 254 22.90 -7.46 -10.56
N MET A 255 21.59 -7.45 -10.32
CA MET A 255 20.78 -8.62 -10.04
C MET A 255 19.53 -8.61 -10.92
N LEU A 256 19.25 -9.73 -11.59
CA LEU A 256 17.92 -10.00 -12.14
C LEU A 256 17.27 -11.07 -11.27
N ASN A 257 16.17 -10.71 -10.63
CA ASN A 257 15.38 -11.57 -9.77
C ASN A 257 14.09 -11.96 -10.51
N TYR A 258 14.12 -13.07 -11.23
CA TYR A 258 12.98 -13.47 -12.07
C TYR A 258 11.82 -13.94 -11.20
N HIS A 259 10.68 -13.26 -11.38
CA HIS A 259 9.38 -13.58 -10.81
C HIS A 259 8.37 -13.90 -11.92
N SER A 260 7.14 -14.27 -11.57
CA SER A 260 6.04 -14.38 -12.52
C SER A 260 4.72 -14.27 -11.77
N ALA A 261 3.65 -13.70 -12.30
CA ALA A 261 3.48 -13.35 -13.70
C ALA A 261 2.73 -12.04 -13.90
N ALA A 262 3.24 -11.20 -14.80
CA ALA A 262 2.58 -9.96 -15.22
C ALA A 262 3.11 -9.41 -16.56
N GLN A 263 4.33 -9.79 -16.98
CA GLN A 263 5.10 -9.11 -18.03
C GLN A 263 5.56 -7.72 -17.61
N LEU A 264 6.26 -7.62 -16.49
CA LEU A 264 6.80 -6.36 -15.98
C LEU A 264 8.33 -6.44 -15.83
N LEU A 265 8.99 -5.29 -15.81
CA LEU A 265 10.41 -5.10 -15.51
C LEU A 265 10.55 -4.09 -14.37
N LEU A 266 10.28 -4.55 -13.15
CA LEU A 266 10.19 -3.69 -11.97
C LEU A 266 11.57 -3.34 -11.42
N TYR A 267 11.73 -2.10 -10.95
CA TYR A 267 12.89 -1.64 -10.19
C TYR A 267 12.46 -0.80 -8.98
N GLY A 268 13.37 -0.58 -8.04
CA GLY A 268 13.04 0.16 -6.82
C GLY A 268 12.76 1.64 -7.08
N ILE A 269 12.03 2.35 -6.21
CA ILE A 269 11.63 1.91 -4.86
C ILE A 269 10.23 1.31 -4.80
N GLY A 270 10.04 0.33 -3.91
CA GLY A 270 8.74 -0.32 -3.70
C GLY A 270 7.88 0.32 -2.60
N TRP A 271 8.46 1.00 -1.61
CA TRP A 271 7.75 1.35 -0.38
C TRP A 271 6.97 2.67 -0.44
N GLN A 272 7.09 3.45 -1.51
CA GLN A 272 6.44 4.76 -1.65
C GLN A 272 6.14 5.02 -3.12
N GLN A 273 4.92 5.46 -3.43
CA GLN A 273 4.48 5.71 -4.80
C GLN A 273 5.15 6.95 -5.40
N ALA A 274 5.29 6.96 -6.73
CA ALA A 274 5.75 8.11 -7.52
C ALA A 274 7.01 8.79 -6.97
N THR A 275 7.97 8.02 -6.45
CA THR A 275 9.18 8.55 -5.80
C THR A 275 10.40 8.30 -6.68
N PRO A 276 10.84 9.31 -7.46
CA PRO A 276 11.97 9.16 -8.35
C PRO A 276 13.29 9.10 -7.56
N SER A 277 14.28 8.47 -8.17
CA SER A 277 15.59 8.25 -7.59
C SER A 277 16.72 8.45 -8.61
N PRO A 278 17.94 8.85 -8.19
CA PRO A 278 18.99 9.23 -9.14
C PRO A 278 19.41 8.13 -10.12
N ASP A 279 19.44 6.86 -9.70
CA ASP A 279 19.82 5.73 -10.55
C ASP A 279 18.68 5.25 -11.48
N ASP A 280 17.48 5.83 -11.40
CA ASP A 280 16.36 5.55 -12.34
C ASP A 280 16.79 5.77 -13.79
N LEU A 281 17.64 6.79 -14.04
CA LEU A 281 18.23 7.05 -15.35
C LEU A 281 18.97 5.83 -15.94
N ILE A 282 19.52 4.94 -15.09
CA ILE A 282 20.16 3.69 -15.53
C ILE A 282 19.11 2.65 -15.88
N PHE A 283 18.05 2.53 -15.07
CA PHE A 283 16.96 1.58 -15.27
C PHE A 283 16.19 1.93 -16.54
N GLU A 284 15.73 3.17 -16.70
CA GLU A 284 15.05 3.68 -17.91
C GLU A 284 15.87 3.40 -19.18
N ALA A 285 17.18 3.68 -19.15
CA ALA A 285 18.04 3.43 -20.31
C ALA A 285 18.24 1.93 -20.60
N LEU A 286 18.35 1.09 -19.57
CA LEU A 286 18.59 -0.35 -19.69
C LEU A 286 17.32 -1.09 -20.10
N LEU A 287 16.19 -0.76 -19.49
CA LEU A 287 14.92 -1.47 -19.58
C LEU A 287 14.02 -0.92 -20.69
N GLY A 288 14.21 0.33 -21.10
CA GLY A 288 13.39 0.96 -22.13
C GLY A 288 12.14 1.61 -21.55
N ASP A 289 11.18 1.84 -22.44
CA ASP A 289 9.82 2.33 -22.16
C ASP A 289 8.81 1.28 -22.66
N ASP A 290 7.54 1.46 -22.37
CA ASP A 290 6.42 0.55 -22.70
C ASP A 290 6.32 0.32 -24.21
N ALA A 291 6.71 1.32 -25.01
CA ALA A 291 6.72 1.22 -26.47
C ALA A 291 7.90 0.38 -27.00
N LYS A 292 9.04 0.38 -26.29
CA LYS A 292 10.28 -0.32 -26.65
C LYS A 292 10.95 -0.93 -25.41
N PRO A 293 10.34 -1.94 -24.80
CA PRO A 293 10.89 -2.57 -23.62
C PRO A 293 12.03 -3.53 -23.98
N ALA A 294 12.97 -3.71 -23.05
CA ALA A 294 14.14 -4.57 -23.19
C ALA A 294 13.75 -6.06 -23.32
N VAL A 295 12.57 -6.42 -22.85
CA VAL A 295 11.91 -7.70 -23.09
C VAL A 295 10.61 -7.42 -23.84
N PRO A 296 10.47 -7.86 -25.11
CA PRO A 296 9.28 -7.55 -25.90
C PRO A 296 7.96 -7.93 -25.21
N GLY A 297 7.06 -6.95 -25.12
CA GLY A 297 5.74 -7.08 -24.50
C GLY A 297 5.77 -7.06 -22.97
N TYR A 298 6.86 -6.64 -22.33
CA TYR A 298 6.89 -6.36 -20.90
C TYR A 298 6.83 -4.86 -20.64
N ASP A 299 6.42 -4.47 -19.44
CA ASP A 299 6.31 -3.07 -19.03
C ASP A 299 7.36 -2.67 -17.98
N PRO A 300 8.23 -1.67 -18.22
CA PRO A 300 9.24 -1.24 -17.25
C PRO A 300 8.78 -0.13 -16.30
N ASP A 301 8.54 -0.48 -15.04
CA ASP A 301 7.97 0.45 -14.05
C ASP A 301 8.73 0.50 -12.72
N LEU A 302 8.47 1.55 -11.95
CA LEU A 302 8.80 1.57 -10.53
C LEU A 302 7.91 0.56 -9.80
N GLY A 303 8.50 -0.26 -8.93
CA GLY A 303 7.76 -1.32 -8.25
C GLY A 303 6.55 -0.83 -7.44
N ALA A 304 6.60 0.41 -6.92
CA ALA A 304 5.49 1.02 -6.19
C ALA A 304 4.31 1.48 -7.07
N GLU A 305 4.49 1.62 -8.39
CA GLU A 305 3.40 1.99 -9.32
C GLU A 305 2.37 0.87 -9.45
N LEU A 306 2.81 -0.39 -9.28
CA LEU A 306 1.91 -1.53 -9.19
C LEU A 306 1.18 -1.55 -7.83
N TYR A 307 1.93 -1.49 -6.73
CA TYR A 307 1.47 -1.30 -5.35
C TYR A 307 2.67 -1.14 -4.41
N THR A 308 2.43 -0.56 -3.23
CA THR A 308 3.49 -0.42 -2.23
C THR A 308 3.99 -1.79 -1.75
N THR A 309 5.30 -1.94 -1.59
CA THR A 309 5.95 -3.13 -1.04
C THR A 309 7.04 -2.74 -0.06
N ASN A 310 7.21 -3.54 0.99
CA ASN A 310 8.27 -3.28 1.97
C ASN A 310 8.93 -4.58 2.47
N GLY A 311 10.25 -4.55 2.68
CA GLY A 311 11.03 -5.75 3.00
C GLY A 311 11.30 -6.67 1.79
N GLU A 312 11.16 -6.13 0.59
CA GLU A 312 11.40 -6.70 -0.72
C GLU A 312 12.88 -6.80 -1.11
N THR A 313 13.16 -7.65 -2.10
CA THR A 313 14.52 -7.90 -2.59
C THR A 313 15.12 -6.66 -3.24
N ASP A 314 14.43 -6.01 -4.17
CA ASP A 314 15.03 -4.99 -5.03
C ASP A 314 15.51 -3.77 -4.23
N GLY A 315 14.66 -3.15 -3.40
CA GLY A 315 15.10 -2.03 -2.59
C GLY A 315 16.15 -2.43 -1.55
N HIS A 316 16.15 -3.67 -1.03
CA HIS A 316 17.26 -4.11 -0.17
C HIS A 316 18.57 -4.28 -0.94
N MET A 317 18.53 -4.83 -2.16
CA MET A 317 19.73 -5.01 -2.97
C MET A 317 20.32 -3.67 -3.41
N THR A 318 19.49 -2.74 -3.85
CA THR A 318 19.96 -1.41 -4.27
C THR A 318 20.45 -0.61 -3.05
N ASN A 319 19.62 -0.44 -2.02
CA ASN A 319 19.88 0.50 -0.93
C ASN A 319 20.77 -0.03 0.20
N ARG A 320 20.88 -1.36 0.39
CA ARG A 320 21.74 -1.96 1.44
C ARG A 320 22.94 -2.72 0.89
N ARG A 321 22.93 -3.09 -0.39
CA ARG A 321 24.00 -3.86 -1.02
C ARG A 321 24.66 -3.17 -2.20
N HIS A 322 24.15 -2.03 -2.65
CA HIS A 322 24.70 -1.26 -3.77
C HIS A 322 24.69 -2.08 -5.07
N ILE A 323 23.61 -2.83 -5.29
CA ILE A 323 23.38 -3.71 -6.45
C ILE A 323 22.17 -3.18 -7.21
N LEU A 324 22.32 -2.85 -8.49
CA LEU A 324 21.19 -2.50 -9.35
C LEU A 324 20.34 -3.74 -9.58
N ALA A 325 19.21 -3.84 -8.88
CA ALA A 325 18.31 -4.98 -8.91
C ALA A 325 17.07 -4.66 -9.74
N VAL A 326 16.66 -5.63 -10.56
CA VAL A 326 15.46 -5.59 -11.37
C VAL A 326 14.71 -6.89 -11.17
N THR A 327 13.39 -6.81 -11.08
CA THR A 327 12.47 -7.95 -11.06
C THR A 327 11.72 -8.05 -12.39
N PRO A 328 12.15 -8.94 -13.29
CA PRO A 328 11.32 -9.33 -14.42
C PRO A 328 10.18 -10.24 -13.95
N GLU A 329 8.94 -9.75 -14.02
CA GLU A 329 7.72 -10.53 -13.85
C GLU A 329 7.39 -11.21 -15.17
N MET A 330 7.64 -12.51 -15.28
CA MET A 330 7.56 -13.23 -16.55
C MET A 330 6.11 -13.39 -17.07
N SER A 331 5.95 -13.89 -18.29
CA SER A 331 4.61 -14.01 -18.90
C SER A 331 3.63 -14.87 -18.11
N THR A 332 2.38 -14.44 -18.13
CA THR A 332 1.22 -15.23 -17.69
C THR A 332 1.03 -16.45 -18.60
N CYS A 333 0.30 -17.45 -18.09
CA CYS A 333 -0.09 -18.62 -18.89
C CYS A 333 -0.80 -18.21 -20.19
N GLU A 334 -1.68 -17.22 -20.11
CA GLU A 334 -2.50 -16.76 -21.23
C GLU A 334 -1.66 -16.20 -22.36
N VAL A 335 -0.69 -15.35 -22.02
CA VAL A 335 0.22 -14.81 -23.02
C VAL A 335 1.14 -15.90 -23.55
N ALA A 336 1.57 -16.83 -22.70
CA ALA A 336 2.41 -17.94 -23.13
C ALA A 336 1.72 -18.79 -24.21
N VAL A 337 0.48 -19.26 -23.98
CA VAL A 337 -0.23 -20.12 -24.95
C VAL A 337 -0.52 -19.44 -26.28
N GLU A 338 -0.58 -18.11 -26.32
CA GLU A 338 -0.77 -17.34 -27.55
C GLU A 338 0.55 -17.05 -28.30
N SER A 339 1.71 -17.22 -27.63
CA SER A 339 3.02 -16.85 -28.18
C SER A 339 3.55 -17.81 -29.27
N VAL A 340 3.13 -19.07 -29.26
CA VAL A 340 3.53 -20.09 -30.25
C VAL A 340 2.29 -20.61 -30.97
N PRO A 341 2.09 -20.24 -32.25
CA PRO A 341 0.98 -20.75 -33.03
C PRO A 341 1.02 -22.29 -33.13
N ASP A 342 -0.16 -22.91 -33.02
CA ASP A 342 -0.37 -24.36 -33.16
C ASP A 342 0.23 -25.24 -32.04
N ASP A 343 0.65 -24.67 -30.91
CA ASP A 343 0.97 -25.44 -29.69
C ASP A 343 -0.28 -26.16 -29.14
N GLU A 344 -0.10 -27.27 -28.40
CA GLU A 344 -1.21 -28.08 -27.90
C GLU A 344 -1.91 -27.49 -26.66
N TRP A 345 -1.27 -26.52 -26.01
CA TRP A 345 -1.81 -25.77 -24.89
C TRP A 345 -2.69 -24.63 -25.38
N THR A 346 -3.83 -24.45 -24.73
CA THR A 346 -4.86 -23.47 -25.12
C THR A 346 -5.21 -22.55 -23.95
N LEU A 347 -5.89 -21.42 -24.20
CA LEU A 347 -6.38 -20.54 -23.12
C LEU A 347 -7.25 -21.27 -22.09
N ALA A 348 -7.99 -22.30 -22.51
CA ALA A 348 -8.78 -23.13 -21.59
C ALA A 348 -7.92 -23.91 -20.59
N ASP A 349 -6.63 -24.13 -20.90
CA ASP A 349 -5.68 -24.80 -20.04
C ASP A 349 -5.04 -23.87 -19.00
N CYS A 350 -5.28 -22.55 -19.09
CA CYS A 350 -4.87 -21.56 -18.10
C CYS A 350 -5.94 -21.31 -17.01
N GLU A 351 -7.14 -21.85 -17.16
CA GLU A 351 -8.26 -21.62 -16.23
C GLU A 351 -7.92 -22.08 -14.80
N GLY A 352 -8.13 -21.18 -13.82
CA GLY A 352 -7.89 -21.44 -12.40
C GLY A 352 -6.42 -21.33 -11.96
N GLY A 353 -5.52 -20.89 -12.84
CA GLY A 353 -4.10 -20.73 -12.54
C GLY A 353 -3.63 -19.30 -12.23
N LEU A 354 -4.50 -18.31 -12.43
CA LEU A 354 -4.22 -16.87 -12.25
C LEU A 354 -2.91 -16.42 -12.89
N GLY A 355 -2.61 -16.88 -14.10
CA GLY A 355 -1.34 -16.57 -14.78
C GLY A 355 -0.12 -17.37 -14.30
N PHE A 356 -0.07 -17.85 -13.05
CA PHE A 356 1.09 -18.57 -12.47
C PHE A 356 1.26 -20.03 -12.97
N THR A 357 0.25 -20.61 -13.62
CA THR A 357 0.32 -21.99 -14.17
C THR A 357 0.88 -22.00 -15.59
N PHE A 358 2.11 -21.50 -15.76
CA PHE A 358 2.79 -21.52 -17.05
C PHE A 358 2.77 -22.94 -17.66
N PRO A 359 2.42 -23.09 -18.95
CA PRO A 359 2.35 -24.40 -19.63
C PRO A 359 3.64 -25.21 -19.56
N ASP A 360 3.54 -26.50 -19.24
CA ASP A 360 4.67 -27.43 -19.31
C ASP A 360 4.91 -27.90 -20.77
N SER A 361 5.29 -26.95 -21.63
CA SER A 361 5.63 -27.14 -23.05
C SER A 361 7.05 -26.65 -23.32
N GLU A 362 7.87 -27.49 -23.95
CA GLU A 362 9.24 -27.12 -24.32
C GLU A 362 9.26 -25.92 -25.28
N ALA A 363 8.32 -25.86 -26.22
CA ALA A 363 8.25 -24.76 -27.19
C ALA A 363 7.92 -23.43 -26.51
N LEU A 364 6.93 -23.42 -25.60
CA LEU A 364 6.51 -22.23 -24.88
C LEU A 364 7.60 -21.74 -23.91
N VAL A 365 8.19 -22.65 -23.11
CA VAL A 365 9.28 -22.30 -22.20
C VAL A 365 10.50 -21.79 -22.97
N GLN A 366 10.81 -22.37 -24.13
CA GLN A 366 11.91 -21.90 -24.97
C GLN A 366 11.65 -20.52 -25.59
N ALA A 367 10.42 -20.23 -26.01
CA ALA A 367 10.04 -18.91 -26.52
C ALA A 367 10.17 -17.83 -25.44
N GLU A 368 9.70 -18.13 -24.22
CA GLU A 368 9.79 -17.24 -23.07
C GLU A 368 11.24 -16.99 -22.63
N PHE A 369 12.07 -18.04 -22.63
CA PHE A 369 13.50 -17.91 -22.39
C PHE A 369 14.14 -17.01 -23.45
N ALA A 370 13.86 -17.21 -24.73
CA ALA A 370 14.51 -16.51 -25.83
C ALA A 370 14.33 -14.99 -25.78
N LYS A 371 13.13 -14.50 -25.42
CA LYS A 371 12.87 -13.06 -25.35
C LYS A 371 13.57 -12.36 -24.17
N ASN A 372 13.93 -13.09 -23.13
CA ASN A 372 14.60 -12.57 -21.93
C ASN A 372 16.14 -12.55 -22.04
N ILE A 373 16.73 -13.30 -22.98
CA ILE A 373 18.20 -13.38 -23.16
C ILE A 373 18.85 -11.99 -23.35
N PRO A 374 18.34 -11.08 -24.21
CA PRO A 374 19.01 -9.80 -24.47
C PRO A 374 19.23 -8.97 -23.20
N LEU A 375 18.23 -8.84 -22.33
CA LEU A 375 18.33 -8.15 -21.05
C LEU A 375 19.36 -8.82 -20.12
N ALA A 376 19.33 -10.15 -20.02
CA ALA A 376 20.27 -10.91 -19.20
C ALA A 376 21.73 -10.72 -19.69
N VAL A 377 21.98 -10.75 -20.99
CA VAL A 377 23.32 -10.53 -21.56
C VAL A 377 23.76 -9.07 -21.40
N ALA A 378 22.84 -8.12 -21.56
CA ALA A 378 23.07 -6.69 -21.38
C ALA A 378 23.52 -6.33 -19.96
N THR A 379 22.90 -6.88 -18.92
CA THR A 379 23.36 -6.67 -17.52
C THR A 379 24.77 -7.22 -17.30
N ALA A 380 25.09 -8.41 -17.82
CA ALA A 380 26.45 -8.97 -17.78
C ALA A 380 27.47 -8.08 -18.52
N ALA A 381 27.09 -7.51 -19.65
CA ALA A 381 27.94 -6.60 -20.42
C ALA A 381 28.17 -5.27 -19.69
N SER A 382 27.21 -4.85 -18.86
CA SER A 382 27.18 -3.56 -18.16
C SER A 382 27.93 -3.54 -16.83
N VAL A 383 28.27 -4.69 -16.22
CA VAL A 383 28.83 -4.77 -14.85
C VAL A 383 30.09 -3.93 -14.57
N LYS A 384 30.82 -3.50 -15.62
CA LYS A 384 32.04 -2.66 -15.52
C LYS A 384 31.76 -1.17 -15.74
N THR A 385 30.64 -0.84 -16.37
CA THR A 385 30.18 0.53 -16.64
C THR A 385 28.68 0.59 -16.33
N PRO A 386 28.25 0.27 -15.10
CA PRO A 386 26.82 0.25 -14.76
C PRO A 386 26.15 1.61 -14.95
N ASP A 387 26.92 2.69 -14.80
CA ASP A 387 26.46 4.04 -15.05
C ASP A 387 26.21 4.31 -16.56
N ARG A 388 26.76 3.49 -17.45
CA ARG A 388 26.55 3.52 -18.92
C ARG A 388 26.20 2.11 -19.39
N PRO A 389 24.97 1.64 -19.09
CA PRO A 389 24.56 0.29 -19.43
C PRO A 389 24.59 0.07 -20.94
N VAL A 390 24.88 -1.16 -21.33
CA VAL A 390 24.51 -1.66 -22.66
C VAL A 390 23.02 -1.91 -22.62
N SER A 391 22.25 -1.25 -23.49
CA SER A 391 20.80 -1.40 -23.56
C SER A 391 20.41 -2.28 -24.76
N PRO A 392 19.56 -3.31 -24.57
CA PRO A 392 19.00 -4.10 -25.67
C PRO A 392 18.20 -3.25 -26.68
N VAL A 393 17.66 -2.12 -26.24
CA VAL A 393 16.80 -1.21 -27.03
C VAL A 393 17.49 0.10 -27.41
N GLY A 394 18.80 0.21 -27.11
CA GLY A 394 19.62 1.35 -27.51
C GLY A 394 19.48 2.60 -26.64
N GLY A 395 18.88 2.48 -25.45
CA GLY A 395 18.80 3.56 -24.47
C GLY A 395 20.18 4.04 -24.01
N THR A 396 20.27 5.33 -23.67
CA THR A 396 21.51 5.97 -23.22
C THR A 396 21.26 6.87 -22.03
N VAL A 397 22.18 6.84 -21.06
CA VAL A 397 22.08 7.63 -19.84
C VAL A 397 22.76 8.99 -20.02
N PRO A 398 22.10 10.13 -19.74
CA PRO A 398 22.74 11.44 -19.76
C PRO A 398 23.85 11.56 -18.69
N ASP A 399 24.67 12.61 -18.79
CA ASP A 399 25.65 12.94 -17.74
C ASP A 399 25.04 13.78 -16.61
N PHE A 400 24.00 14.55 -16.98
CA PHE A 400 23.29 15.50 -16.16
C PHE A 400 21.82 15.48 -16.59
N ASP A 401 20.93 15.45 -15.61
CA ASP A 401 19.50 15.62 -15.78
C ASP A 401 19.05 16.80 -14.89
N PRO A 402 18.96 18.02 -15.44
CA PRO A 402 18.59 19.21 -14.69
C PRO A 402 17.17 19.16 -14.16
N ASP A 403 16.98 19.49 -12.89
CA ASP A 403 15.66 19.79 -12.34
C ASP A 403 15.27 21.23 -12.76
N THR A 404 14.34 21.33 -13.72
CA THR A 404 14.03 22.59 -14.39
C THR A 404 12.72 23.21 -13.93
N PHE A 405 12.69 24.53 -13.89
CA PHE A 405 11.49 25.32 -13.62
C PHE A 405 11.59 26.66 -14.35
N SER A 406 10.45 27.30 -14.58
CA SER A 406 10.36 28.56 -15.33
C SER A 406 10.22 29.80 -14.45
N VAL A 407 9.84 29.62 -13.17
CA VAL A 407 9.51 30.71 -12.24
C VAL A 407 10.27 30.58 -10.92
N SER A 408 10.80 31.71 -10.43
CA SER A 408 11.48 31.83 -9.13
C SER A 408 10.85 32.92 -8.26
N TYR A 409 10.71 32.63 -6.96
CA TYR A 409 10.14 33.55 -5.97
C TYR A 409 11.14 34.09 -4.95
N GLY A 410 12.43 33.80 -5.13
CA GLY A 410 13.45 34.28 -4.22
C GLY A 410 14.88 34.18 -4.71
N ASP A 411 15.71 34.94 -4.02
CA ASP A 411 17.16 34.98 -4.18
C ASP A 411 17.77 34.96 -2.77
N PRO A 412 18.63 33.97 -2.44
CA PRO A 412 19.22 32.97 -3.34
C PRO A 412 18.25 31.87 -3.81
N GLN A 413 18.27 31.55 -5.10
CA GLN A 413 17.45 30.48 -5.72
C GLN A 413 18.19 29.13 -5.67
N PRO A 414 17.68 28.10 -4.98
CA PRO A 414 18.21 26.74 -5.10
C PRO A 414 17.97 26.19 -6.50
N VAL A 415 18.93 25.43 -7.03
CA VAL A 415 18.78 24.64 -8.25
C VAL A 415 19.42 23.28 -8.05
N ALA A 416 18.85 22.27 -8.71
CA ALA A 416 19.27 20.88 -8.60
C ALA A 416 19.59 20.27 -9.98
N VAL A 417 20.35 19.18 -9.95
CA VAL A 417 20.66 18.34 -11.11
C VAL A 417 20.99 16.94 -10.61
N VAL A 418 20.35 15.93 -11.18
CA VAL A 418 20.83 14.55 -11.04
C VAL A 418 22.06 14.39 -11.92
N ALA A 419 23.20 14.02 -11.35
CA ALA A 419 24.45 13.93 -12.09
C ALA A 419 25.23 12.66 -11.78
N ARG A 420 25.86 12.13 -12.83
CA ARG A 420 26.72 10.96 -12.75
C ARG A 420 27.84 11.18 -11.74
N ARG A 421 27.96 10.28 -10.75
CA ARG A 421 28.99 10.36 -9.70
C ARG A 421 30.40 10.26 -10.26
N SER A 422 30.61 9.48 -11.33
CA SER A 422 31.92 9.31 -11.99
C SER A 422 32.48 10.58 -12.66
N LEU A 423 31.66 11.64 -12.84
CA LEU A 423 32.14 12.95 -13.31
C LEU A 423 32.96 13.66 -12.23
N SER A 424 34.10 14.23 -12.62
CA SER A 424 34.91 15.08 -11.73
C SER A 424 34.62 16.56 -11.97
N ALA A 425 34.96 17.43 -11.01
CA ALA A 425 34.86 18.88 -11.13
C ALA A 425 33.47 19.39 -11.56
N LYS A 426 32.40 18.80 -10.99
CA LYS A 426 31.02 19.20 -11.20
C LYS A 426 30.78 20.65 -10.75
N ARG A 427 30.21 21.47 -11.62
CA ARG A 427 29.96 22.90 -11.41
C ARG A 427 28.66 23.34 -12.05
N MET A 428 27.92 24.17 -11.32
CA MET A 428 26.82 24.96 -11.87
C MET A 428 27.40 26.22 -12.52
N ARG A 429 26.87 26.58 -13.69
CA ARG A 429 27.11 27.86 -14.36
C ARG A 429 25.77 28.55 -14.57
N PHE A 430 25.79 29.87 -14.48
CA PHE A 430 24.60 30.67 -14.71
C PHE A 430 24.96 32.07 -15.18
N ARG A 431 24.01 32.77 -15.79
CA ARG A 431 24.10 34.21 -16.07
C ARG A 431 22.74 34.86 -15.97
N VAL A 432 22.75 36.14 -15.60
CA VAL A 432 21.55 36.96 -15.42
C VAL A 432 21.45 37.93 -16.61
N ASN A 433 20.32 37.97 -17.31
CA ASN A 433 20.04 38.85 -18.46
C ASN A 433 21.15 38.84 -19.53
N GLY A 434 21.68 37.67 -19.88
CA GLY A 434 22.76 37.54 -20.87
C GLY A 434 24.13 38.08 -20.43
N GLY A 435 24.28 38.45 -19.15
CA GLY A 435 25.52 38.98 -18.57
C GLY A 435 26.67 37.97 -18.45
N PRO A 436 27.74 38.31 -17.70
CA PRO A 436 28.87 37.42 -17.51
C PRO A 436 28.49 36.10 -16.84
N VAL A 437 29.07 35.01 -17.35
CA VAL A 437 28.89 33.68 -16.76
C VAL A 437 29.51 33.64 -15.36
N ARG A 438 28.67 33.30 -14.38
CA ARG A 438 29.05 33.01 -13.00
C ARG A 438 29.16 31.49 -12.84
N THR A 439 29.93 31.05 -11.85
CA THR A 439 30.16 29.62 -11.60
C THR A 439 30.10 29.35 -10.10
N ARG A 440 29.51 28.21 -9.74
CA ARG A 440 29.43 27.69 -8.38
C ARG A 440 29.83 26.22 -8.36
N ALA A 441 30.43 25.79 -7.24
CA ALA A 441 30.61 24.37 -6.98
C ALA A 441 29.25 23.74 -6.67
N LEU A 442 29.06 22.52 -7.14
CA LEU A 442 27.91 21.70 -6.77
C LEU A 442 28.20 20.95 -5.46
N THR A 443 27.18 20.78 -4.63
CA THR A 443 27.22 19.96 -3.42
C THR A 443 26.20 18.84 -3.56
N GLU A 444 26.58 17.63 -3.19
CA GLU A 444 25.65 16.50 -3.18
C GLU A 444 24.54 16.75 -2.15
N TRP A 445 23.29 16.48 -2.53
CA TRP A 445 22.17 16.49 -1.60
C TRP A 445 22.15 15.17 -0.84
N ASN A 446 21.86 15.21 0.46
CA ASN A 446 21.92 14.03 1.33
C ASN A 446 20.55 13.34 1.50
N GLY A 447 19.59 13.63 0.61
CA GLY A 447 18.18 13.33 0.82
C GLY A 447 17.48 14.31 1.76
N GLY A 448 16.15 14.21 1.79
CA GLY A 448 15.26 14.98 2.65
C GLY A 448 14.95 14.25 3.95
N GLU A 449 13.87 14.65 4.61
CA GLU A 449 13.47 14.09 5.90
C GLU A 449 12.87 12.68 5.81
N ARG A 450 12.36 12.26 4.64
CA ARG A 450 11.66 10.99 4.42
C ARG A 450 12.25 10.13 3.30
N TYR A 451 12.63 10.76 2.19
CA TYR A 451 13.20 10.10 1.01
C TYR A 451 14.30 10.96 0.36
N GLY A 452 15.01 10.40 -0.61
CA GLY A 452 16.06 11.03 -1.43
C GLY A 452 17.47 10.53 -1.12
N ASP A 453 17.60 9.52 -0.25
CA ASP A 453 18.85 8.79 0.01
C ASP A 453 18.83 7.37 -0.58
N GLU A 454 17.82 7.09 -1.41
CA GLU A 454 17.63 5.82 -2.10
C GLU A 454 18.22 5.83 -3.52
N ASN A 455 18.64 4.64 -3.97
CA ASN A 455 19.05 4.35 -5.34
C ASN A 455 19.99 5.42 -5.93
N ASP A 456 21.02 5.78 -5.16
CA ASP A 456 21.92 6.87 -5.48
C ASP A 456 23.38 6.39 -5.59
N GLU A 457 23.64 5.17 -6.07
CA GLU A 457 24.99 4.58 -6.08
C GLU A 457 25.85 5.10 -7.24
N TYR A 458 25.26 5.36 -8.41
CA TYR A 458 26.00 5.77 -9.62
C TYR A 458 25.68 7.21 -10.06
N PHE A 459 24.50 7.68 -9.70
CA PHE A 459 24.02 9.05 -9.82
C PHE A 459 23.68 9.59 -8.44
N ALA A 460 23.67 10.91 -8.33
CA ALA A 460 23.18 11.58 -7.14
C ALA A 460 22.64 12.94 -7.54
N GLU A 461 21.72 13.47 -6.75
CA GLU A 461 21.30 14.85 -6.88
C GLU A 461 22.37 15.81 -6.33
N TYR A 462 22.65 16.86 -7.09
CA TYR A 462 23.60 17.90 -6.74
C TYR A 462 22.93 19.26 -6.79
N ARG A 463 23.18 20.07 -5.75
CA ARG A 463 22.59 21.39 -5.59
C ARG A 463 23.61 22.51 -5.57
N ALA A 464 23.14 23.68 -5.99
CA ALA A 464 23.80 24.96 -5.78
C ALA A 464 22.75 26.07 -5.66
N ARG A 465 23.21 27.30 -5.40
CA ARG A 465 22.36 28.47 -5.31
C ARG A 465 22.77 29.52 -6.33
N VAL A 466 21.81 30.04 -7.06
CA VAL A 466 21.94 31.29 -7.82
C VAL A 466 21.78 32.46 -6.87
N GLU A 467 22.65 33.47 -7.03
CA GLU A 467 22.67 34.68 -6.19
C GLU A 467 22.79 35.93 -7.06
N GLY A 468 22.13 37.00 -6.63
CA GLY A 468 22.24 38.35 -7.17
C GLY A 468 21.45 38.53 -8.47
N ALA A 469 20.25 37.94 -8.53
CA ALA A 469 19.18 38.28 -9.46
C ALA A 469 18.13 39.16 -8.75
N GLU A 470 17.44 40.00 -9.51
CA GLU A 470 16.37 40.88 -9.06
C GLU A 470 15.04 40.59 -9.78
N PRO A 471 13.89 40.98 -9.22
CA PRO A 471 12.60 40.74 -9.87
C PRO A 471 12.53 41.29 -11.29
N GLY A 472 12.11 40.45 -12.24
CA GLY A 472 12.10 40.72 -13.67
C GLY A 472 13.30 40.16 -14.42
N ASP A 473 14.35 39.71 -13.74
CA ASP A 473 15.53 39.12 -14.37
C ASP A 473 15.24 37.72 -14.92
N GLU A 474 15.82 37.42 -16.09
CA GLU A 474 15.92 36.08 -16.64
C GLU A 474 17.28 35.46 -16.27
N VAL A 475 17.26 34.25 -15.72
CA VAL A 475 18.45 33.51 -15.32
C VAL A 475 18.56 32.23 -16.15
N GLU A 476 19.61 32.13 -16.94
CA GLU A 476 19.97 30.90 -17.65
C GLU A 476 20.95 30.08 -16.80
N VAL A 477 20.68 28.78 -16.61
CA VAL A 477 21.44 27.85 -15.78
C VAL A 477 21.85 26.61 -16.59
N TRP A 478 23.07 26.12 -16.36
CA TRP A 478 23.53 24.82 -16.88
C TRP A 478 24.66 24.24 -16.06
N PHE A 479 24.88 22.93 -16.18
CA PHE A 479 25.86 22.19 -15.40
C PHE A 479 27.02 21.73 -16.26
N THR A 480 28.21 21.67 -15.67
CA THR A 480 29.43 21.23 -16.34
C THR A 480 30.21 20.26 -15.46
N GLY A 481 30.83 19.26 -16.07
CA GLY A 481 31.70 18.30 -15.40
C GLY A 481 32.81 17.82 -16.31
N ARG A 482 33.74 17.04 -15.77
CA ARG A 482 34.83 16.43 -16.53
C ARG A 482 34.70 14.92 -16.51
N ARG A 483 34.45 14.36 -17.70
CA ARG A 483 34.42 12.94 -18.00
C ARG A 483 35.83 12.46 -18.35
N ALA A 484 36.27 11.37 -17.73
CA ALA A 484 37.57 10.78 -18.02
C ALA A 484 37.65 10.35 -19.50
N GLY A 485 38.75 10.71 -20.19
CA GLY A 485 38.96 10.40 -21.60
C GLY A 485 38.25 11.30 -22.62
N THR A 486 37.10 11.91 -22.26
CA THR A 486 36.31 12.77 -23.18
C THR A 486 36.54 14.26 -22.95
N GLY A 487 36.85 14.68 -21.71
CA GLY A 487 37.03 16.09 -21.37
C GLY A 487 35.79 16.70 -20.71
N THR A 488 35.50 17.96 -21.00
CA THR A 488 34.35 18.68 -20.40
C THR A 488 33.05 18.25 -21.09
N VAL A 489 32.04 17.98 -20.28
CA VAL A 489 30.66 17.70 -20.69
C VAL A 489 29.73 18.72 -20.04
N GLU A 490 28.60 19.03 -20.68
CA GLU A 490 27.61 19.99 -20.19
C GLU A 490 26.18 19.45 -20.31
N SER A 491 25.31 19.88 -19.41
CA SER A 491 23.87 19.62 -19.48
C SER A 491 23.21 20.49 -20.55
N GLU A 492 21.94 20.21 -20.84
CA GLU A 492 21.06 21.21 -21.44
C GLU A 492 20.92 22.44 -20.52
N ARG A 493 20.60 23.58 -21.13
CA ARG A 493 20.41 24.85 -20.42
C ARG A 493 18.93 25.07 -20.21
N PHE A 494 18.55 25.52 -19.03
CA PHE A 494 17.20 26.00 -18.77
C PHE A 494 17.22 27.45 -18.28
N THR A 495 16.09 28.13 -18.43
CA THR A 495 15.93 29.52 -18.03
C THR A 495 14.71 29.66 -17.15
N TYR A 496 14.87 30.40 -16.05
CA TYR A 496 13.75 30.82 -15.22
C TYR A 496 13.73 32.34 -15.09
N LYS A 497 12.54 32.89 -14.82
CA LYS A 497 12.36 34.30 -14.48
C LYS A 497 12.19 34.45 -12.98
N LEU A 498 12.95 35.35 -12.36
CA LEU A 498 12.72 35.75 -10.98
C LEU A 498 11.52 36.70 -10.97
N GLU A 499 10.33 36.19 -10.66
CA GLU A 499 9.10 36.99 -10.67
C GLU A 499 9.02 37.88 -9.42
N LYS A 500 9.37 37.31 -8.27
CA LYS A 500 9.33 37.99 -6.99
C LYS A 500 10.55 37.65 -6.16
N LYS A 501 10.88 38.55 -5.24
CA LYS A 501 11.80 38.29 -4.13
C LYS A 501 11.00 38.45 -2.84
N SER A 502 10.10 37.51 -2.59
CA SER A 502 9.10 37.68 -1.54
C SER A 502 9.77 37.74 -0.16
N LYS A 503 9.18 38.55 0.72
CA LYS A 503 9.54 38.59 2.15
C LYS A 503 8.49 37.90 3.01
N ALA A 504 7.42 37.38 2.39
CA ALA A 504 6.38 36.64 3.08
C ALA A 504 6.94 35.33 3.65
N GLY A 505 6.44 34.92 4.81
CA GLY A 505 6.79 33.64 5.40
C GLY A 505 5.90 32.50 4.94
N VAL A 506 4.72 32.81 4.39
CA VAL A 506 3.67 31.85 4.05
C VAL A 506 3.21 32.05 2.61
N LEU A 507 2.95 30.95 1.91
CA LEU A 507 2.27 30.96 0.61
C LEU A 507 0.84 30.44 0.77
N VAL A 508 -0.15 31.21 0.32
CA VAL A 508 -1.51 30.71 0.10
C VAL A 508 -1.52 30.03 -1.27
N LEU A 509 -1.64 28.71 -1.27
CA LEU A 509 -1.73 27.89 -2.47
C LEU A 509 -3.21 27.63 -2.76
N ALA A 510 -3.75 28.42 -3.67
CA ALA A 510 -5.16 28.37 -4.07
C ALA A 510 -5.35 27.31 -5.15
N ASN A 511 -5.88 26.15 -4.75
CA ASN A 511 -6.24 25.06 -5.64
C ASN A 511 -7.75 25.11 -5.86
N GLU A 512 -8.24 26.22 -6.43
CA GLU A 512 -9.63 26.38 -6.88
C GLU A 512 -9.63 26.30 -8.42
N ASP A 513 -10.20 25.25 -8.98
CA ASP A 513 -10.29 24.89 -10.39
C ASP A 513 -11.51 25.54 -11.03
N TYR A 514 -11.48 26.88 -11.08
CA TYR A 514 -12.58 27.67 -11.61
C TYR A 514 -12.67 27.68 -13.15
N THR A 515 -11.73 27.02 -13.84
CA THR A 515 -11.83 26.74 -15.28
C THR A 515 -12.18 25.29 -15.60
N GLY A 516 -12.08 24.39 -14.63
CA GLY A 516 -12.49 23.00 -14.71
C GLY A 516 -13.99 22.76 -14.52
N LEU A 517 -14.34 21.55 -14.10
CA LEU A 517 -15.73 21.06 -14.09
C LEU A 517 -16.25 20.60 -12.72
N ASN A 518 -15.42 20.66 -11.68
CA ASN A 518 -15.80 20.19 -10.35
C ASN A 518 -15.29 21.13 -9.23
N PRO A 519 -16.04 22.22 -8.96
CA PRO A 519 -17.42 22.47 -9.38
C PRO A 519 -17.52 23.21 -10.73
N ASP A 520 -18.69 23.10 -11.39
CA ASP A 520 -19.05 23.89 -12.58
C ASP A 520 -19.27 25.36 -12.20
N TYR A 521 -18.17 26.13 -12.13
CA TYR A 521 -18.23 27.55 -11.83
C TYR A 521 -18.87 28.35 -12.98
N PRO A 522 -19.69 29.36 -12.69
CA PRO A 522 -20.21 30.23 -13.74
C PRO A 522 -19.04 30.99 -14.41
N PRO A 523 -19.06 31.22 -15.74
CA PRO A 523 -17.96 31.87 -16.48
C PRO A 523 -17.56 33.28 -16.00
N SER A 524 -18.32 33.87 -15.08
CA SER A 524 -17.99 35.13 -14.41
C SER A 524 -16.94 34.99 -13.31
N VAL A 525 -16.67 33.77 -12.82
CA VAL A 525 -15.60 33.48 -11.87
C VAL A 525 -14.31 33.28 -12.67
N THR A 526 -13.33 34.14 -12.42
CA THR A 526 -12.06 34.16 -13.18
C THR A 526 -10.84 34.25 -12.28
N ALA A 527 -11.00 33.91 -11.01
CA ALA A 527 -9.99 33.94 -9.96
C ALA A 527 -10.49 33.13 -8.76
N PRO A 528 -9.59 32.65 -7.89
CA PRO A 528 -9.95 31.92 -6.68
C PRO A 528 -10.85 32.77 -5.77
N LYS A 529 -11.96 32.19 -5.32
CA LYS A 529 -13.00 32.85 -4.54
C LYS A 529 -12.55 33.18 -3.12
N TYR A 530 -11.72 32.33 -2.50
CA TYR A 530 -11.39 32.43 -1.08
C TYR A 530 -9.95 32.86 -0.77
N ALA A 531 -9.07 32.98 -1.77
CA ALA A 531 -7.65 33.29 -1.54
C ALA A 531 -7.44 34.56 -0.70
N ALA A 532 -8.24 35.60 -0.95
CA ALA A 532 -8.20 36.86 -0.20
C ALA A 532 -8.58 36.67 1.29
N GLN A 533 -9.51 35.76 1.58
CA GLN A 533 -9.93 35.44 2.95
C GLN A 533 -8.82 34.74 3.73
N TYR A 534 -8.09 33.82 3.09
CA TYR A 534 -6.90 33.18 3.66
C TYR A 534 -5.78 34.19 3.92
N ALA A 535 -5.46 35.04 2.95
CA ALA A 535 -4.46 36.09 3.09
C ALA A 535 -4.80 37.07 4.23
N GLN A 536 -6.07 37.49 4.34
CA GLN A 536 -6.53 38.37 5.42
C GLN A 536 -6.44 37.70 6.80
N ALA A 537 -6.76 36.40 6.89
CA ALA A 537 -6.67 35.66 8.14
C ALA A 537 -5.21 35.48 8.59
N LEU A 538 -4.28 35.25 7.65
CA LEU A 538 -2.83 35.23 7.90
C LEU A 538 -2.32 36.61 8.36
N GLU A 539 -2.70 37.68 7.66
CA GLU A 539 -2.33 39.06 8.04
C GLU A 539 -2.82 39.39 9.46
N SER A 540 -4.08 39.05 9.77
CA SER A 540 -4.67 39.24 11.09
C SER A 540 -4.00 38.40 12.17
N ALA A 541 -3.45 37.24 11.80
CA ALA A 541 -2.66 36.38 12.67
C ALA A 541 -1.21 36.89 12.87
N GLY A 542 -0.76 37.85 12.05
CA GLY A 542 0.56 38.45 12.10
C GLY A 542 1.58 37.85 11.12
N TYR A 543 1.12 37.13 10.10
CA TYR A 543 1.97 36.48 9.10
C TYR A 543 1.75 37.13 7.73
N ALA A 544 2.84 37.61 7.13
CA ALA A 544 2.81 38.09 5.75
C ALA A 544 2.75 36.89 4.78
N SER A 545 1.89 36.99 3.77
CA SER A 545 1.66 35.93 2.78
C SER A 545 1.74 36.42 1.33
N GLU A 546 2.05 35.51 0.42
CA GLU A 546 1.76 35.63 -1.02
C GLU A 546 0.63 34.68 -1.39
N THR A 547 0.09 34.82 -2.60
CA THR A 547 -0.87 33.86 -3.18
C THR A 547 -0.30 33.30 -4.48
N TRP A 548 -0.46 31.99 -4.66
CA TRP A 548 -0.25 31.28 -5.91
C TRP A 548 -1.58 30.67 -6.35
N ASP A 549 -2.04 31.06 -7.53
CA ASP A 549 -3.25 30.56 -8.17
C ASP A 549 -2.89 29.37 -9.06
N VAL A 550 -3.21 28.14 -8.63
CA VAL A 550 -2.82 26.93 -9.34
C VAL A 550 -3.48 26.88 -10.73
N ASP A 551 -4.72 27.33 -10.84
CA ASP A 551 -5.47 27.26 -12.08
C ASP A 551 -4.93 28.25 -13.13
N ALA A 552 -4.60 29.48 -12.72
CA ALA A 552 -4.02 30.48 -13.62
C ALA A 552 -2.51 30.31 -13.87
N GLN A 553 -1.75 29.81 -12.89
CA GLN A 553 -0.29 29.81 -12.92
C GLN A 553 0.34 28.41 -13.08
N GLY A 554 -0.46 27.34 -13.02
CA GLY A 554 0.00 25.96 -13.02
C GLY A 554 0.58 25.51 -11.67
N VAL A 555 1.19 24.33 -11.65
CA VAL A 555 1.80 23.76 -10.45
C VAL A 555 3.05 24.55 -10.04
N PRO A 556 3.13 25.05 -8.79
CA PRO A 556 4.33 25.72 -8.31
C PRO A 556 5.46 24.70 -8.12
N HIS A 557 6.63 24.95 -8.70
CA HIS A 557 7.78 24.08 -8.50
C HIS A 557 8.30 24.14 -7.05
N HIS A 558 8.66 22.98 -6.47
CA HIS A 558 9.09 22.89 -5.07
C HIS A 558 10.35 23.71 -4.78
N LEU A 559 11.39 23.65 -5.64
CA LEU A 559 12.57 24.52 -5.51
C LEU A 559 12.32 25.95 -6.01
N GLY A 560 11.59 26.12 -7.10
CA GLY A 560 11.42 27.42 -7.77
C GLY A 560 10.58 28.39 -6.94
N VAL A 561 9.52 27.87 -6.32
CA VAL A 561 8.49 28.66 -5.65
C VAL A 561 8.38 28.27 -4.17
N LEU A 562 8.04 27.01 -3.87
CA LEU A 562 7.65 26.62 -2.51
C LEU A 562 8.79 26.77 -1.49
N SER A 563 10.03 26.45 -1.87
CA SER A 563 11.22 26.50 -0.99
C SER A 563 11.55 27.90 -0.44
N HIS A 564 10.94 28.96 -1.01
CA HIS A 564 11.11 30.34 -0.51
C HIS A 564 10.16 30.69 0.63
N PHE A 565 9.25 29.79 0.99
CA PHE A 565 8.27 29.97 2.05
C PHE A 565 8.50 28.98 3.19
N LYS A 566 8.28 29.44 4.41
CA LYS A 566 8.40 28.59 5.61
C LYS A 566 7.20 27.67 5.79
N ALA A 567 6.03 28.11 5.33
CA ALA A 567 4.81 27.30 5.31
C ALA A 567 3.98 27.56 4.04
N VAL A 568 3.20 26.58 3.65
CA VAL A 568 2.18 26.66 2.59
C VAL A 568 0.81 26.40 3.21
N ALA A 569 -0.17 27.22 2.88
CA ALA A 569 -1.58 26.99 3.17
C ALA A 569 -2.27 26.57 1.87
N TRP A 570 -2.39 25.25 1.66
CA TRP A 570 -3.02 24.64 0.50
C TRP A 570 -4.50 24.39 0.78
N TYR A 571 -5.36 25.09 0.06
CA TYR A 571 -6.79 24.95 0.20
C TYR A 571 -7.48 24.65 -1.14
N LEU A 572 -8.59 23.93 -1.06
CA LEU A 572 -9.42 23.51 -2.21
C LEU A 572 -10.58 24.48 -2.50
N GLY A 573 -11.13 25.13 -1.48
CA GLY A 573 -12.30 25.99 -1.66
C GLY A 573 -13.54 25.17 -2.01
N ASP A 574 -14.21 25.49 -3.12
CA ASP A 574 -15.41 24.74 -3.55
C ASP A 574 -15.04 23.46 -4.33
N ASP A 575 -13.76 23.23 -4.62
CA ASP A 575 -13.27 22.09 -5.39
C ASP A 575 -13.47 20.77 -4.67
N ARG A 576 -13.89 19.75 -5.43
CA ARG A 576 -13.82 18.35 -4.98
C ARG A 576 -12.63 17.63 -5.61
N LEU A 577 -12.52 17.73 -6.92
CA LEU A 577 -11.49 17.10 -7.75
C LEU A 577 -11.17 18.07 -8.89
N ALA A 578 -9.89 18.26 -9.21
CA ALA A 578 -9.52 19.07 -10.36
C ALA A 578 -9.69 18.22 -11.64
N MET A 579 -10.52 18.66 -12.58
CA MET A 579 -11.02 17.83 -13.69
C MET A 579 -11.08 18.58 -15.02
N ASP A 580 -10.59 17.94 -16.08
CA ASP A 580 -10.82 18.37 -17.46
C ASP A 580 -12.11 17.78 -18.05
N THR A 581 -12.48 18.19 -19.28
CA THR A 581 -13.69 17.68 -19.96
C THR A 581 -13.73 16.17 -20.15
N GLN A 582 -12.56 15.54 -20.13
CA GLN A 582 -12.39 14.10 -20.30
C GLN A 582 -12.55 13.32 -18.99
N ASP A 583 -12.33 13.97 -17.85
CA ASP A 583 -12.22 13.31 -16.53
C ASP A 583 -13.56 13.25 -15.79
N VAL A 584 -14.60 13.88 -16.35
CA VAL A 584 -15.95 13.94 -15.75
C VAL A 584 -16.53 12.54 -15.50
N ALA A 585 -16.21 11.59 -16.37
CA ALA A 585 -16.58 10.20 -16.17
C ALA A 585 -15.61 9.24 -16.88
N THR A 586 -14.89 8.46 -16.10
CA THR A 586 -14.01 7.39 -16.59
C THR A 586 -14.84 6.29 -17.23
N GLN A 587 -14.46 5.89 -18.44
CA GLN A 587 -15.08 4.75 -19.11
C GLN A 587 -14.60 3.47 -18.45
N THR A 588 -15.52 2.68 -17.88
CA THR A 588 -15.19 1.40 -17.25
C THR A 588 -16.04 0.27 -17.85
N PRO A 589 -15.70 -1.01 -17.58
CA PRO A 589 -16.57 -2.12 -17.92
C PRO A 589 -17.91 -2.02 -17.18
N LEU A 590 -17.98 -1.35 -16.02
CA LEU A 590 -19.23 -1.18 -15.28
C LEU A 590 -20.14 -0.08 -15.87
N GLY A 591 -19.64 0.66 -16.86
CA GLY A 591 -20.25 1.88 -17.42
C GLY A 591 -19.42 3.13 -17.06
N PRO A 592 -19.84 4.32 -17.52
CA PRO A 592 -19.19 5.58 -17.12
C PRO A 592 -19.38 5.81 -15.62
N LEU A 593 -18.29 6.03 -14.89
CA LEU A 593 -18.30 6.30 -13.46
C LEU A 593 -17.67 7.69 -13.19
N PRO A 594 -18.36 8.61 -12.49
CA PRO A 594 -17.79 9.89 -12.09
C PRO A 594 -16.85 9.75 -10.89
N ASP A 595 -16.10 10.81 -10.57
CA ASP A 595 -15.24 10.90 -9.39
C ASP A 595 -14.19 9.77 -9.28
N LEU A 596 -13.64 9.36 -10.43
CA LEU A 596 -12.57 8.37 -10.50
C LEU A 596 -11.28 8.92 -11.08
N ASP A 597 -11.29 10.08 -11.71
CA ASP A 597 -10.14 10.62 -12.45
C ASP A 597 -9.92 12.09 -12.12
N VAL A 598 -8.67 12.53 -12.19
CA VAL A 598 -8.25 13.92 -12.03
C VAL A 598 -7.27 14.31 -13.13
N ARG A 599 -7.22 15.61 -13.42
CA ARG A 599 -6.18 16.16 -14.28
C ARG A 599 -4.79 15.82 -13.74
N ARG A 600 -3.85 15.48 -14.62
CA ARG A 600 -2.44 15.16 -14.26
C ARG A 600 -1.79 16.20 -13.34
N SER A 601 -2.12 17.48 -13.51
CA SER A 601 -1.56 18.55 -12.67
C SER A 601 -1.92 18.42 -11.19
N GLN A 602 -2.97 17.67 -10.83
CA GLN A 602 -3.29 17.33 -9.44
C GLN A 602 -2.25 16.38 -8.84
N GLN A 603 -1.79 15.37 -9.60
CA GLN A 603 -0.67 14.53 -9.19
C GLN A 603 0.59 15.38 -9.04
N ASP A 604 0.95 16.16 -10.06
CA ASP A 604 2.16 17.01 -10.04
C ASP A 604 2.15 17.99 -8.85
N LEU A 605 0.97 18.53 -8.49
CA LEU A 605 0.79 19.39 -7.32
C LEU A 605 1.06 18.63 -6.03
N THR A 606 0.50 17.43 -5.87
CA THR A 606 0.74 16.55 -4.72
C THR A 606 2.23 16.26 -4.58
N ILE A 607 2.90 15.87 -5.67
CA ILE A 607 4.35 15.58 -5.67
C ILE A 607 5.16 16.83 -5.31
N SER A 608 4.86 17.99 -5.89
CA SER A 608 5.60 19.23 -5.56
C SER A 608 5.46 19.63 -4.08
N VAL A 609 4.25 19.50 -3.51
CA VAL A 609 4.02 19.77 -2.08
C VAL A 609 4.70 18.72 -1.20
N ARG A 610 4.71 17.45 -1.62
CA ARG A 610 5.42 16.35 -0.96
C ARG A 610 6.92 16.61 -0.90
N ASP A 611 7.52 17.03 -2.00
CA ASP A 611 8.95 17.34 -2.09
C ASP A 611 9.29 18.56 -1.21
N TYR A 612 8.43 19.57 -1.20
CA TYR A 612 8.54 20.70 -0.28
C TYR A 612 8.53 20.27 1.20
N LEU A 613 7.63 19.35 1.59
CA LEU A 613 7.60 18.79 2.94
C LEU A 613 8.84 17.94 3.24
N ASN A 614 9.33 17.17 2.27
CA ASN A 614 10.56 16.39 2.40
C ASN A 614 11.79 17.28 2.65
N GLU A 615 11.79 18.51 2.14
CA GLU A 615 12.82 19.54 2.40
C GLU A 615 12.66 20.27 3.75
N GLY A 616 11.74 19.83 4.60
CA GLY A 616 11.44 20.47 5.89
C GLY A 616 10.47 21.65 5.79
N GLY A 617 9.79 21.81 4.65
CA GLY A 617 8.63 22.68 4.51
C GLY A 617 7.52 22.35 5.50
N LYS A 618 6.50 23.22 5.57
CA LYS A 618 5.38 23.07 6.51
C LYS A 618 4.06 23.31 5.82
N LEU A 619 3.04 22.50 6.12
CA LEU A 619 1.78 22.52 5.39
C LEU A 619 0.56 22.70 6.29
N LEU A 620 -0.30 23.62 5.91
CA LEU A 620 -1.71 23.60 6.26
C LEU A 620 -2.47 23.10 5.04
N HIS A 621 -3.13 21.94 5.13
CA HIS A 621 -4.05 21.44 4.10
C HIS A 621 -5.49 21.55 4.61
N THR A 622 -6.41 22.09 3.81
CA THR A 622 -7.75 22.42 4.29
C THR A 622 -8.77 22.46 3.15
N GLY A 623 -9.96 21.95 3.44
CA GLY A 623 -11.08 21.89 2.51
C GLY A 623 -12.08 20.87 3.00
N GLU A 624 -13.34 21.01 2.58
CA GLU A 624 -14.38 20.05 2.92
C GLU A 624 -14.07 18.65 2.38
N THR A 625 -13.67 18.61 1.12
CA THR A 625 -13.32 17.45 0.28
C THR A 625 -11.82 17.15 0.27
N ALA A 626 -11.03 17.88 1.05
CA ALA A 626 -9.61 17.61 1.20
C ALA A 626 -9.39 16.15 1.64
N GLY A 627 -8.49 15.44 0.95
CA GLY A 627 -8.27 14.01 1.15
C GLY A 627 -9.40 13.10 0.67
N TYR A 628 -10.23 13.54 -0.28
CA TYR A 628 -11.20 12.67 -0.95
C TYR A 628 -10.50 11.66 -1.88
N PHE A 629 -10.82 10.38 -1.72
CA PHE A 629 -10.18 9.26 -2.45
C PHE A 629 -11.10 8.62 -3.50
N GLY A 630 -12.06 9.38 -4.04
CA GLY A 630 -12.93 8.93 -5.14
C GLY A 630 -14.10 8.05 -4.72
N LEU A 631 -15.01 7.77 -5.67
CA LEU A 631 -16.29 7.08 -5.41
C LEU A 631 -16.12 5.64 -4.91
N LEU A 632 -15.06 4.98 -5.34
CA LEU A 632 -14.78 3.57 -5.02
C LEU A 632 -13.79 3.43 -3.85
N GLY A 633 -13.26 4.56 -3.35
CA GLY A 633 -12.31 4.66 -2.25
C GLY A 633 -11.18 3.65 -2.36
N ASP A 634 -10.80 3.07 -1.23
CA ASP A 634 -9.73 2.08 -1.12
C ASP A 634 -10.05 0.75 -1.84
N THR A 635 -11.30 0.54 -2.27
CA THR A 635 -11.73 -0.76 -2.84
C THR A 635 -11.10 -1.05 -4.20
N LEU A 636 -10.73 -0.02 -4.97
CA LEU A 636 -10.13 -0.17 -6.31
C LEU A 636 -8.82 0.61 -6.50
N GLY A 637 -8.22 1.12 -5.42
CA GLY A 637 -6.96 1.87 -5.49
C GLY A 637 -7.13 3.38 -5.71
N GLY A 638 -8.25 3.96 -5.29
CA GLY A 638 -8.39 5.42 -5.22
C GLY A 638 -8.79 6.12 -6.52
N VAL A 639 -8.20 7.29 -6.74
CA VAL A 639 -8.44 8.20 -7.88
C VAL A 639 -7.31 8.00 -8.89
N TYR A 640 -7.64 7.99 -10.18
CA TYR A 640 -6.69 7.80 -11.27
C TYR A 640 -6.23 9.13 -11.88
N TYR A 641 -5.16 9.07 -12.69
CA TYR A 641 -4.79 10.10 -13.65
C TYR A 641 -4.09 9.46 -14.84
N GLY A 642 -4.46 9.84 -16.06
CA GLY A 642 -3.76 9.38 -17.27
C GLY A 642 -3.88 7.88 -17.57
N LEU A 643 -3.34 7.45 -18.72
CA LEU A 643 -3.15 6.03 -19.05
C LEU A 643 -1.74 5.58 -18.67
N ASP A 644 -1.63 4.30 -18.30
CA ASP A 644 -0.33 3.66 -18.16
C ASP A 644 0.43 3.69 -19.51
N GLY A 645 1.70 4.07 -19.48
CA GLY A 645 2.50 4.35 -20.68
C GLY A 645 2.14 5.57 -21.52
N ALA A 646 1.03 6.23 -21.21
CA ALA A 646 0.61 7.47 -21.84
C ALA A 646 -0.05 8.40 -20.82
N PRO A 647 0.72 8.97 -19.86
CA PRO A 647 0.16 9.75 -18.74
C PRO A 647 -0.61 11.01 -19.15
N ASP A 648 -0.46 11.45 -20.41
CA ASP A 648 -1.18 12.60 -20.98
C ASP A 648 -2.49 12.21 -21.71
N ALA A 649 -2.80 10.91 -21.79
CA ALA A 649 -4.02 10.39 -22.41
C ALA A 649 -5.08 10.05 -21.36
N ASP A 650 -6.36 10.19 -21.72
CA ASP A 650 -7.49 9.99 -20.80
C ASP A 650 -7.51 8.58 -20.20
N CYS A 651 -7.72 8.47 -18.88
CA CYS A 651 -7.88 7.17 -18.24
C CYS A 651 -9.10 6.44 -18.82
N VAL A 652 -8.87 5.24 -19.34
CA VAL A 652 -9.90 4.36 -19.88
C VAL A 652 -9.65 2.97 -19.35
N ILE A 653 -10.64 2.41 -18.68
CA ILE A 653 -10.58 1.08 -18.11
C ILE A 653 -11.45 0.16 -18.98
N THR A 654 -10.80 -0.68 -19.77
CA THR A 654 -11.46 -1.55 -20.74
C THR A 654 -11.79 -2.92 -20.16
N THR A 655 -11.01 -3.37 -19.18
CA THR A 655 -11.22 -4.63 -18.47
C THR A 655 -11.31 -4.43 -16.97
N SER A 656 -11.79 -5.43 -16.25
CA SER A 656 -11.86 -5.37 -14.79
C SER A 656 -10.51 -5.57 -14.10
N ALA A 657 -9.52 -6.12 -14.81
CA ALA A 657 -8.11 -6.06 -14.42
C ALA A 657 -7.51 -4.67 -14.73
N GLY A 658 -8.06 -3.96 -15.71
CA GLY A 658 -7.67 -2.60 -16.07
C GLY A 658 -7.80 -1.53 -14.98
N PHE A 659 -8.62 -1.74 -13.94
CA PHE A 659 -8.64 -0.86 -12.75
C PHE A 659 -7.28 -0.81 -12.02
N TYR A 660 -6.36 -1.69 -12.40
CA TYR A 660 -5.11 -1.97 -11.72
C TYR A 660 -3.88 -1.73 -12.61
N GLU A 661 -4.05 -1.76 -13.94
CA GLU A 661 -2.96 -1.84 -14.92
C GLU A 661 -3.18 -0.95 -16.15
N GLU A 662 -4.33 -0.28 -16.32
CA GLU A 662 -4.59 0.56 -17.51
C GLU A 662 -4.47 2.06 -17.21
N CYS A 663 -4.60 2.48 -15.95
CA CYS A 663 -4.49 3.89 -15.53
C CYS A 663 -3.56 4.04 -14.33
N LEU A 664 -2.88 5.18 -14.26
CA LEU A 664 -2.02 5.49 -13.11
C LEU A 664 -2.87 5.92 -11.93
N ILE A 665 -2.42 5.57 -10.73
CA ILE A 665 -3.10 5.90 -9.47
C ILE A 665 -2.52 7.19 -8.90
N LEU A 666 -3.39 8.15 -8.57
CA LEU A 666 -3.03 9.36 -7.81
C LEU A 666 -2.41 8.93 -6.49
N ALA A 667 -1.23 9.47 -6.18
CA ALA A 667 -0.45 9.04 -5.01
C ALA A 667 -1.31 9.09 -3.73
N ASP A 668 -1.65 7.91 -3.22
CA ASP A 668 -2.58 7.73 -2.10
C ASP A 668 -1.87 7.69 -0.73
N ASP A 669 -0.57 7.39 -0.72
CA ASP A 669 0.27 7.40 0.48
C ASP A 669 0.50 8.79 1.09
N PHE A 670 0.18 9.87 0.38
CA PHE A 670 0.48 11.24 0.80
C PHE A 670 -0.22 11.61 2.12
N ALA A 671 -1.49 11.24 2.28
CA ALA A 671 -2.25 11.54 3.49
C ALA A 671 -1.68 10.84 4.72
N GLN A 672 -1.35 9.55 4.60
CA GLN A 672 -0.80 8.76 5.70
C GLN A 672 0.64 9.20 6.02
N TYR A 673 1.50 9.32 5.01
CA TYR A 673 2.95 9.53 5.20
C TYR A 673 3.32 10.97 5.59
N TYR A 674 2.50 11.95 5.21
CA TYR A 674 2.81 13.38 5.40
C TYR A 674 1.75 14.13 6.22
N LEU A 675 0.47 13.76 6.14
CA LEU A 675 -0.61 14.48 6.82
C LEU A 675 -1.06 13.79 8.12
N GLY A 676 -0.62 12.55 8.34
CA GLY A 676 -0.95 11.78 9.54
C GLY A 676 -2.40 11.31 9.59
N VAL A 677 -3.04 11.21 8.42
CA VAL A 677 -4.42 10.75 8.25
C VAL A 677 -4.41 9.40 7.54
N ASP A 678 -4.96 8.37 8.20
CA ASP A 678 -5.05 7.00 7.69
C ASP A 678 -6.26 6.77 6.80
N GLY A 679 -7.32 7.54 7.04
CA GLY A 679 -8.60 7.39 6.39
C GLY A 679 -9.47 8.62 6.58
N ARG A 680 -10.45 8.79 5.70
CA ARG A 680 -11.40 9.90 5.71
C ARG A 680 -12.82 9.36 5.56
N SER A 681 -13.72 9.82 6.41
CA SER A 681 -15.16 9.55 6.30
C SER A 681 -15.96 10.84 6.16
N PRO A 682 -17.00 10.89 5.32
CA PRO A 682 -17.82 12.09 5.15
C PRO A 682 -18.71 12.33 6.38
N ARG A 683 -18.81 13.60 6.81
CA ARG A 683 -19.66 14.05 7.92
C ARG A 683 -20.57 15.19 7.46
N ASN A 684 -21.87 14.97 7.60
CA ASN A 684 -22.89 15.90 7.12
C ASN A 684 -23.26 16.95 8.19
N GLY A 685 -23.28 18.21 7.78
CA GLY A 685 -23.88 19.32 8.53
C GLY A 685 -23.26 19.65 9.89
N PRO A 686 -21.93 19.58 10.11
CA PRO A 686 -21.35 20.11 11.33
C PRO A 686 -21.65 21.60 11.45
N THR A 687 -21.87 22.09 12.68
CA THR A 687 -22.19 23.51 12.94
C THR A 687 -20.99 24.33 13.38
N GLY A 688 -19.85 23.68 13.58
CA GLY A 688 -18.60 24.30 14.02
C GLY A 688 -17.55 23.26 14.41
N PHE A 689 -16.47 23.73 15.02
CA PHE A 689 -15.43 22.88 15.59
C PHE A 689 -14.90 23.45 16.91
N THR A 690 -14.32 22.59 17.73
CA THR A 690 -13.56 22.94 18.93
C THR A 690 -12.14 22.44 18.80
N GLY A 691 -11.15 23.31 19.03
CA GLY A 691 -9.74 22.94 19.02
C GLY A 691 -9.37 22.08 20.23
N THR A 692 -8.78 20.92 19.96
CA THR A 692 -8.27 19.93 20.91
C THR A 692 -6.75 19.76 20.73
N GLY A 693 -6.16 18.70 21.29
CA GLY A 693 -4.72 18.43 21.21
C GLY A 693 -3.83 19.51 21.83
N ASP A 694 -2.55 19.55 21.46
CA ASP A 694 -1.65 20.65 21.86
C ASP A 694 -1.65 21.81 20.85
N VAL A 695 -1.96 21.51 19.58
CA VAL A 695 -1.88 22.48 18.47
C VAL A 695 -3.00 23.52 18.51
N LEU A 696 -4.26 23.10 18.48
CA LEU A 696 -5.41 24.02 18.35
C LEU A 696 -6.16 24.28 19.66
N LYS A 697 -5.75 23.68 20.77
CA LYS A 697 -6.40 23.91 22.07
C LYS A 697 -6.65 25.37 22.37
N GLY A 698 -7.92 25.65 22.71
CA GLY A 698 -8.41 27.00 23.01
C GLY A 698 -8.82 27.82 21.78
N THR A 699 -8.85 27.21 20.59
CA THR A 699 -9.57 27.75 19.43
C THR A 699 -10.90 27.02 19.25
N GLY A 700 -11.72 27.58 18.37
CA GLY A 700 -12.99 27.01 17.96
C GLY A 700 -13.70 28.04 17.09
N GLY A 701 -14.76 27.61 16.42
CA GLY A 701 -15.59 28.53 15.67
C GLY A 701 -16.85 27.87 15.16
N THR A 702 -17.86 28.70 14.94
CA THR A 702 -19.10 28.27 14.30
C THR A 702 -18.96 28.33 12.79
N PHE A 703 -19.48 27.33 12.08
CA PHE A 703 -19.55 27.36 10.63
C PHE A 703 -20.77 28.18 10.18
N GLY A 704 -20.62 28.91 9.08
CA GLY A 704 -21.68 29.71 8.48
C GLY A 704 -21.19 30.87 7.61
N GLY A 705 -22.09 31.79 7.30
CA GLY A 705 -21.80 32.93 6.44
C GLY A 705 -21.87 32.60 4.94
N PRO A 706 -21.38 33.52 4.07
CA PRO A 706 -21.51 33.39 2.61
C PRO A 706 -20.83 32.14 2.03
N ALA A 707 -19.67 31.76 2.55
CA ALA A 707 -18.96 30.57 2.08
C ALA A 707 -19.82 29.31 2.23
N VAL A 708 -20.42 29.08 3.41
CA VAL A 708 -21.31 27.92 3.63
C VAL A 708 -22.61 28.00 2.81
N ALA A 709 -23.07 29.21 2.47
CA ALA A 709 -24.26 29.36 1.63
C ALA A 709 -24.00 28.93 0.18
N ASP A 710 -22.80 29.21 -0.32
CA ASP A 710 -22.40 28.86 -1.68
C ASP A 710 -21.80 27.44 -1.78
N ASN A 711 -21.12 27.00 -0.72
CA ASN A 711 -20.46 25.70 -0.58
C ASN A 711 -20.87 25.04 0.75
N PRO A 712 -22.01 24.34 0.76
CA PRO A 712 -22.57 23.75 1.97
C PRO A 712 -21.74 22.58 2.49
N LEU A 713 -21.39 22.64 3.78
CA LEU A 713 -20.74 21.57 4.57
C LEU A 713 -21.58 20.29 4.68
N ASN A 714 -21.67 19.53 3.61
CA ASN A 714 -22.43 18.28 3.49
C ASN A 714 -21.54 17.04 3.48
N GLU A 715 -20.24 17.22 3.26
CA GLU A 715 -19.24 16.17 3.20
C GLU A 715 -17.93 16.58 3.88
N ALA A 716 -18.01 17.18 5.08
CA ALA A 716 -16.83 17.49 5.86
C ALA A 716 -16.03 16.21 6.18
N GLY A 717 -14.71 16.23 6.08
CA GLY A 717 -13.87 15.07 6.39
C GLY A 717 -13.74 14.81 7.89
N SER A 718 -14.31 13.72 8.38
CA SER A 718 -13.88 13.10 9.64
C SER A 718 -12.58 12.34 9.37
N LEU A 719 -11.50 12.73 10.05
CA LEU A 719 -10.14 12.27 9.76
C LEU A 719 -9.68 11.21 10.76
N GLN A 720 -9.39 10.00 10.28
CA GLN A 720 -8.81 8.95 11.11
C GLN A 720 -7.32 9.23 11.33
N VAL A 721 -6.90 9.32 12.59
CA VAL A 721 -5.52 9.62 12.96
C VAL A 721 -4.65 8.39 12.69
N THR A 722 -3.59 8.52 11.87
CA THR A 722 -2.68 7.40 11.56
C THR A 722 -2.08 6.76 12.80
N SER A 723 -1.81 7.52 13.87
CA SER A 723 -1.26 6.95 15.12
C SER A 723 -2.22 6.04 15.89
N ASP A 724 -3.51 6.03 15.57
CA ASP A 724 -4.48 5.09 16.14
C ASP A 724 -4.35 3.71 15.46
N THR A 725 -4.12 3.68 14.14
CA THR A 725 -3.85 2.45 13.36
C THR A 725 -2.40 1.98 13.45
N LEU A 726 -1.46 2.92 13.45
CA LEU A 726 0.00 2.71 13.46
C LEU A 726 0.61 3.35 14.73
N PRO A 727 0.60 2.63 15.87
CA PRO A 727 1.06 3.15 17.14
C PRO A 727 2.49 3.73 17.10
N PRO A 728 2.73 4.95 17.61
CA PRO A 728 4.04 5.62 17.49
C PRO A 728 5.21 4.97 18.23
N ASP A 729 4.99 3.97 19.07
CA ASP A 729 6.03 3.16 19.70
C ASP A 729 6.62 2.13 18.72
N ARG A 730 5.82 1.70 17.74
CA ARG A 730 6.24 0.82 16.63
C ARG A 730 6.51 1.59 15.34
N PHE A 731 5.75 2.64 15.07
CA PHE A 731 5.79 3.44 13.85
C PHE A 731 6.04 4.93 14.14
N PRO A 732 7.18 5.30 14.75
CA PRO A 732 7.44 6.67 15.20
C PRO A 732 7.44 7.71 14.07
N GLN A 733 7.67 7.31 12.82
CA GLN A 733 7.65 8.16 11.63
C GLN A 733 6.25 8.68 11.26
N PHE A 734 5.18 7.96 11.66
CA PHE A 734 3.79 8.34 11.38
C PHE A 734 3.08 8.97 12.60
N ARG A 735 3.86 9.53 13.52
CA ARG A 735 3.31 10.19 14.71
C ARG A 735 2.40 11.35 14.30
N SER A 736 1.14 11.25 14.71
CA SER A 736 0.06 12.21 14.47
C SER A 736 -0.87 12.29 15.69
N GLU A 737 -1.64 13.37 15.78
CA GLU A 737 -2.64 13.57 16.84
C GLU A 737 -3.88 14.30 16.31
N ALA A 738 -5.04 13.98 16.89
CA ALA A 738 -6.24 14.77 16.71
C ALA A 738 -6.07 16.16 17.36
N SER A 739 -6.38 17.20 16.59
CA SER A 739 -6.24 18.60 16.98
C SER A 739 -7.55 19.38 16.96
N ALA A 740 -8.64 18.87 16.40
CA ALA A 740 -9.95 19.48 16.56
C ALA A 740 -11.06 18.45 16.46
N GLU A 741 -12.21 18.77 17.04
CA GLU A 741 -13.43 17.98 16.96
C GLU A 741 -14.61 18.81 16.41
N TYR A 742 -15.48 18.20 15.61
CA TYR A 742 -16.70 18.82 15.11
C TYR A 742 -17.76 19.04 16.21
N ILE A 743 -18.57 20.08 16.04
CA ILE A 743 -19.75 20.41 16.87
C ILE A 743 -21.03 20.11 16.09
N GLY A 744 -22.06 19.60 16.78
CA GLY A 744 -23.45 19.62 16.31
C GLY A 744 -23.84 18.53 15.30
N ALA A 745 -22.88 17.89 14.65
CA ALA A 745 -23.12 16.69 13.84
C ALA A 745 -23.10 15.44 14.73
N THR A 746 -24.19 14.67 14.73
CA THR A 746 -24.23 13.32 15.33
C THR A 746 -24.04 12.30 14.21
N GLY A 747 -22.91 11.61 14.24
CA GLY A 747 -22.63 10.45 13.41
C GLY A 747 -23.43 9.22 13.88
N PRO A 748 -23.63 8.20 13.02
CA PRO A 748 -24.35 6.98 13.38
C PRO A 748 -23.71 6.16 14.51
N PHE A 749 -22.44 6.45 14.84
CA PHE A 749 -21.67 5.76 15.89
C PHE A 749 -21.26 6.69 17.04
N ASP A 750 -21.68 7.95 17.04
CA ASP A 750 -21.39 8.89 18.13
C ASP A 750 -22.14 8.47 19.41
N PRO A 751 -21.57 8.52 20.63
CA PRO A 751 -22.26 8.04 21.84
C PRO A 751 -23.65 8.66 22.02
N VAL A 752 -24.60 7.84 22.52
CA VAL A 752 -26.00 8.22 22.69
C VAL A 752 -26.16 9.19 23.85
N GLU A 753 -25.42 8.96 24.93
CA GLU A 753 -25.33 9.86 26.05
C GLU A 753 -23.87 10.20 26.37
N GLY A 754 -23.66 11.37 26.97
CA GLY A 754 -22.33 11.78 27.40
C GLY A 754 -21.28 11.88 26.28
N GLU A 755 -20.06 11.43 26.56
CA GLU A 755 -18.91 11.50 25.65
C GLU A 755 -18.36 10.12 25.27
N TRP A 756 -18.72 9.05 25.98
CA TRP A 756 -18.06 7.76 25.90
C TRP A 756 -19.04 6.64 25.61
N HIS A 757 -18.56 5.64 24.87
CA HIS A 757 -19.25 4.38 24.64
C HIS A 757 -18.21 3.26 24.64
N MET A 758 -18.66 2.02 24.52
CA MET A 758 -17.77 0.92 24.19
C MET A 758 -17.79 0.69 22.68
N ALA A 759 -16.61 0.62 22.06
CA ALA A 759 -16.42 0.30 20.65
C ALA A 759 -15.62 -0.99 20.51
N GLY A 760 -16.19 -1.98 19.85
CA GLY A 760 -15.46 -3.07 19.23
C GLY A 760 -15.32 -2.73 17.76
N GLU A 761 -14.33 -1.90 17.43
CA GLU A 761 -13.99 -1.59 16.03
C GLU A 761 -13.65 -2.87 15.30
N HIS A 762 -14.00 -2.98 14.03
CA HIS A 762 -13.80 -4.22 13.31
C HIS A 762 -12.32 -4.62 13.26
N THR A 763 -12.07 -5.91 13.46
CA THR A 763 -10.78 -6.54 13.19
C THR A 763 -11.05 -7.97 12.75
N ASP A 764 -10.33 -8.41 11.73
CA ASP A 764 -10.44 -9.77 11.21
C ASP A 764 -10.11 -10.81 12.31
N ASP A 765 -10.82 -11.94 12.30
CA ASP A 765 -10.58 -13.09 13.20
C ASP A 765 -10.65 -12.75 14.70
N ALA A 766 -11.59 -11.88 15.08
CA ALA A 766 -11.74 -11.36 16.43
C ALA A 766 -12.98 -11.91 17.14
N TYR A 767 -12.83 -12.14 18.44
CA TYR A 767 -13.96 -12.44 19.32
C TYR A 767 -13.89 -11.49 20.51
N MET A 768 -14.47 -10.32 20.33
CA MET A 768 -14.45 -9.24 21.30
C MET A 768 -15.54 -9.45 22.33
N ARG A 769 -15.27 -9.17 23.61
CA ARG A 769 -16.24 -9.39 24.68
C ARG A 769 -16.30 -8.23 25.65
N LEU A 770 -17.51 -7.73 25.89
CA LEU A 770 -17.84 -6.80 26.95
C LEU A 770 -18.72 -7.52 27.98
N THR A 771 -18.14 -7.88 29.13
CA THR A 771 -18.73 -8.82 30.09
C THR A 771 -19.02 -8.19 31.44
N ARG A 772 -20.15 -8.57 32.06
CA ARG A 772 -20.57 -8.14 33.39
C ARG A 772 -21.33 -9.23 34.15
N THR A 773 -21.08 -9.35 35.44
CA THR A 773 -21.91 -10.14 36.37
C THR A 773 -23.05 -9.29 36.95
N ILE A 774 -24.27 -9.82 36.92
CA ILE A 774 -25.49 -9.21 37.45
C ILE A 774 -26.01 -10.08 38.61
N ASP A 775 -26.19 -9.46 39.78
CA ASP A 775 -26.73 -10.15 40.95
C ASP A 775 -28.26 -10.07 40.99
N LEU A 776 -28.93 -11.18 40.70
CA LEU A 776 -30.38 -11.34 40.77
C LEU A 776 -30.82 -12.20 41.97
N THR A 777 -29.95 -12.44 42.96
CA THR A 777 -30.23 -13.32 44.11
C THR A 777 -31.41 -12.84 44.96
N SER A 778 -31.68 -11.54 44.97
CA SER A 778 -32.83 -10.92 45.66
C SER A 778 -34.01 -10.62 44.73
N VAL A 779 -33.90 -10.92 43.43
CA VAL A 779 -34.90 -10.63 42.41
C VAL A 779 -35.68 -11.89 42.05
N THR A 780 -37.00 -11.78 42.00
CA THR A 780 -37.91 -12.84 41.56
C THR A 780 -38.23 -12.72 40.07
N ALA A 781 -38.55 -13.83 39.41
CA ALA A 781 -38.94 -13.80 37.99
C ALA A 781 -40.18 -12.91 37.73
N GLY A 782 -41.10 -12.83 38.69
CA GLY A 782 -42.27 -11.94 38.62
C GLY A 782 -41.93 -10.45 38.57
N GLN A 783 -40.71 -10.07 38.96
CA GLN A 783 -40.23 -8.70 38.84
C GLN A 783 -39.69 -8.37 37.44
N GLN A 784 -39.65 -9.34 36.52
CA GLN A 784 -39.26 -9.18 35.11
C GLN A 784 -37.91 -8.46 34.94
N PRO A 785 -36.80 -9.00 35.49
CA PRO A 785 -35.48 -8.41 35.30
C PRO A 785 -35.06 -8.43 33.83
N LYS A 786 -34.56 -7.30 33.32
CA LYS A 786 -34.10 -7.14 31.93
C LYS A 786 -32.77 -6.40 31.87
N LEU A 787 -31.91 -6.80 30.96
CA LEU A 787 -30.76 -5.99 30.53
C LEU A 787 -31.17 -5.20 29.28
N GLY A 788 -31.09 -3.88 29.29
CA GLY A 788 -31.29 -3.03 28.12
C GLY A 788 -30.07 -2.18 27.84
N PHE A 789 -29.82 -1.84 26.58
CA PHE A 789 -28.77 -0.91 26.16
C PHE A 789 -29.05 -0.33 24.78
N GLN A 790 -28.33 0.72 24.41
CA GLN A 790 -28.25 1.23 23.06
C GLN A 790 -27.15 0.50 22.30
N LEU A 791 -27.46 0.08 21.09
CA LEU A 791 -26.57 -0.67 20.23
C LEU A 791 -26.57 -0.03 18.83
N SER A 792 -25.42 0.43 18.36
CA SER A 792 -25.17 0.79 16.96
C SER A 792 -24.13 -0.17 16.44
N PHE A 793 -24.33 -0.70 15.25
CA PHE A 793 -23.39 -1.63 14.64
C PHE A 793 -23.45 -1.50 13.14
N ASP A 794 -22.28 -1.60 12.52
CA ASP A 794 -22.09 -1.76 11.08
C ASP A 794 -21.13 -2.93 10.92
N THR A 795 -21.72 -4.07 10.60
CA THR A 795 -21.08 -5.39 10.61
C THR A 795 -21.35 -6.07 9.29
N GLU A 796 -20.50 -7.00 8.88
CA GLU A 796 -20.76 -7.76 7.66
C GLU A 796 -22.02 -8.63 7.80
N GLN A 797 -22.97 -8.45 6.89
CA GLN A 797 -24.30 -9.03 7.02
C GLN A 797 -24.30 -10.55 6.80
N GLY A 798 -24.37 -11.33 7.87
CA GLY A 798 -24.49 -12.79 7.87
C GLY A 798 -23.23 -13.53 8.33
N TYR A 799 -22.12 -12.81 8.51
CA TYR A 799 -20.76 -13.32 8.77
C TYR A 799 -20.30 -12.89 10.15
N ASP A 800 -20.34 -11.58 10.34
CA ASP A 800 -20.11 -10.90 11.58
C ASP A 800 -21.36 -10.88 12.45
N HIS A 801 -21.19 -11.15 13.74
CA HIS A 801 -22.30 -11.28 14.66
C HIS A 801 -22.10 -10.53 15.96
N VAL A 802 -23.14 -9.76 16.32
CA VAL A 802 -23.30 -9.27 17.68
C VAL A 802 -24.20 -10.24 18.43
N ILE A 803 -23.70 -10.84 19.51
CA ILE A 803 -24.46 -11.75 20.36
C ILE A 803 -24.47 -11.26 21.81
N VAL A 804 -25.56 -11.58 22.51
CA VAL A 804 -25.64 -11.36 23.96
C VAL A 804 -25.65 -12.72 24.65
N GLU A 805 -24.50 -13.12 25.15
CA GLU A 805 -24.27 -14.40 25.82
C GLU A 805 -24.64 -14.28 27.30
N ALA A 806 -25.24 -15.31 27.89
CA ALA A 806 -25.55 -15.36 29.31
C ALA A 806 -25.40 -16.77 29.88
N HIS A 807 -24.96 -16.86 31.13
CA HIS A 807 -24.91 -18.11 31.89
C HIS A 807 -25.00 -17.87 33.40
N THR A 808 -25.37 -18.90 34.17
CA THR A 808 -25.31 -18.83 35.63
C THR A 808 -23.83 -18.82 36.06
N THR A 809 -23.43 -17.83 36.87
CA THR A 809 -22.02 -17.69 37.28
C THR A 809 -21.47 -19.00 37.88
N GLY A 810 -20.36 -19.49 37.31
CA GLY A 810 -19.71 -20.75 37.72
C GLY A 810 -20.34 -22.03 37.17
N GLN A 811 -21.34 -21.95 36.28
CA GLN A 811 -21.93 -23.08 35.55
C GLN A 811 -21.58 -23.00 34.06
N ASP A 812 -21.68 -24.12 33.34
CA ASP A 812 -21.45 -24.20 31.88
C ASP A 812 -22.80 -24.27 31.12
N ASP A 813 -23.78 -23.44 31.54
CA ASP A 813 -25.15 -23.36 31.00
C ASP A 813 -25.32 -22.17 30.03
N TRP A 814 -24.30 -21.90 29.23
CA TRP A 814 -24.25 -20.78 28.30
C TRP A 814 -25.35 -20.83 27.23
N THR A 815 -25.99 -19.70 26.98
CA THR A 815 -26.88 -19.47 25.83
C THR A 815 -26.72 -18.04 25.30
N THR A 816 -27.16 -17.77 24.08
CA THR A 816 -27.41 -16.38 23.63
C THR A 816 -28.86 -15.99 23.92
N LEU A 817 -29.10 -14.71 24.22
CA LEU A 817 -30.41 -14.17 24.55
C LEU A 817 -31.06 -13.49 23.33
N PRO A 818 -32.36 -13.70 23.07
CA PRO A 818 -33.08 -12.95 22.04
C PRO A 818 -33.41 -11.52 22.51
N ASP A 819 -33.30 -10.56 21.60
CA ASP A 819 -33.79 -9.19 21.83
C ASP A 819 -35.32 -9.20 21.91
N LEU A 820 -35.84 -8.59 22.97
CA LEU A 820 -37.27 -8.45 23.25
C LEU A 820 -38.01 -7.60 22.21
N ASN A 821 -37.28 -6.80 21.42
CA ASN A 821 -37.85 -6.06 20.32
C ASN A 821 -37.77 -6.81 18.97
N GLY A 822 -37.34 -8.07 18.98
CA GLY A 822 -37.38 -8.96 17.81
C GLY A 822 -36.32 -8.67 16.75
N ARG A 823 -35.21 -8.00 17.11
CA ARG A 823 -34.14 -7.67 16.15
C ARG A 823 -33.05 -8.73 16.02
N THR A 824 -32.87 -9.58 17.03
CA THR A 824 -32.00 -10.76 16.91
C THR A 824 -32.68 -11.83 16.06
N SER A 825 -31.88 -12.53 15.26
CA SER A 825 -32.32 -13.67 14.45
C SER A 825 -31.75 -14.98 14.99
N THR A 826 -32.51 -16.07 14.86
CA THR A 826 -32.01 -17.44 15.06
C THR A 826 -31.42 -18.02 13.77
N ALA A 827 -31.29 -17.22 12.71
CA ALA A 827 -30.53 -17.62 11.54
C ALA A 827 -29.09 -17.88 11.98
N VAL A 828 -28.62 -19.10 11.72
CA VAL A 828 -27.22 -19.45 11.96
C VAL A 828 -26.32 -18.60 11.06
N PRO A 829 -25.08 -18.32 11.47
CA PRO A 829 -24.10 -17.66 10.60
C PRO A 829 -24.05 -18.35 9.24
N ALA A 830 -23.95 -17.58 8.17
CA ALA A 830 -23.85 -18.11 6.81
C ALA A 830 -22.70 -19.13 6.69
N ASP A 831 -21.69 -18.93 7.52
CA ASP A 831 -20.42 -19.67 7.56
C ASP A 831 -20.46 -20.89 8.47
N CYS A 832 -21.49 -20.98 9.30
CA CYS A 832 -21.60 -22.05 10.28
C CYS A 832 -21.67 -23.43 9.62
N ALA A 833 -22.27 -23.52 8.42
CA ALA A 833 -22.34 -24.76 7.66
C ALA A 833 -21.01 -25.14 6.99
N ALA A 834 -20.15 -24.16 6.70
CA ALA A 834 -18.81 -24.35 6.14
C ALA A 834 -17.77 -24.68 7.22
N GLY A 835 -17.98 -24.20 8.45
CA GLY A 835 -17.32 -24.67 9.66
C GLY A 835 -16.03 -23.93 10.04
N TYR A 836 -15.53 -22.97 9.26
CA TYR A 836 -14.39 -22.13 9.64
C TYR A 836 -14.72 -21.18 10.78
N LEU A 837 -15.89 -20.53 10.81
CA LEU A 837 -16.29 -19.69 11.95
C LEU A 837 -16.24 -20.48 13.26
N LEU A 838 -16.67 -21.74 13.25
CA LEU A 838 -16.59 -22.65 14.40
C LEU A 838 -15.18 -23.23 14.64
N ARG A 839 -14.27 -23.19 13.67
CA ARG A 839 -12.85 -23.58 13.84
C ARG A 839 -11.99 -22.43 14.37
N GLY A 840 -12.22 -21.21 13.88
CA GLY A 840 -11.61 -19.98 14.39
C GLY A 840 -12.20 -19.59 15.76
N HIS A 841 -13.48 -19.84 15.98
CA HIS A 841 -14.17 -19.55 17.23
C HIS A 841 -14.90 -20.79 17.79
N PRO A 842 -14.17 -21.82 18.26
CA PRO A 842 -14.75 -23.06 18.78
C PRO A 842 -15.65 -22.84 20.00
N TRP A 843 -15.58 -21.68 20.65
CA TRP A 843 -16.49 -21.27 21.71
C TRP A 843 -17.96 -21.28 21.26
N LEU A 844 -18.22 -20.95 19.99
CA LEU A 844 -19.56 -20.90 19.39
C LEU A 844 -20.28 -22.26 19.34
N LEU A 845 -19.56 -23.38 19.51
CA LEU A 845 -20.15 -24.72 19.58
C LEU A 845 -21.17 -24.89 20.73
N ARG A 846 -21.16 -23.96 21.70
CA ARG A 846 -22.18 -23.86 22.76
C ARG A 846 -23.56 -23.48 22.25
N TYR A 847 -23.62 -22.72 21.17
CA TYR A 847 -24.85 -22.13 20.61
C TYR A 847 -25.21 -22.70 19.24
N LEU A 848 -24.22 -23.22 18.53
CA LEU A 848 -24.32 -23.72 17.16
C LEU A 848 -23.86 -25.17 17.11
N THR A 849 -24.59 -26.03 16.40
CA THR A 849 -24.12 -27.38 16.07
C THR A 849 -23.66 -27.41 14.62
N PRO A 850 -22.39 -27.78 14.35
CA PRO A 850 -21.85 -27.87 12.99
C PRO A 850 -22.59 -28.96 12.20
N GLY A 851 -22.79 -28.71 10.90
CA GLY A 851 -23.45 -29.65 10.00
C GLY A 851 -23.95 -28.98 8.73
N THR A 852 -24.57 -29.76 7.84
CA THR A 852 -25.24 -29.24 6.65
C THR A 852 -26.70 -29.71 6.66
N PRO A 853 -27.64 -28.91 7.20
CA PRO A 853 -27.46 -27.54 7.69
C PRO A 853 -26.87 -27.48 9.11
N CYS A 854 -26.15 -26.39 9.41
CA CYS A 854 -25.81 -26.01 10.78
C CYS A 854 -27.12 -25.65 11.51
N THR A 855 -27.18 -25.93 12.82
CA THR A 855 -28.40 -25.67 13.61
C THR A 855 -28.15 -24.65 14.71
N ALA A 856 -29.16 -23.83 14.98
CA ALA A 856 -29.16 -22.73 15.95
C ALA A 856 -29.26 -23.20 17.43
N THR A 857 -28.72 -24.39 17.72
CA THR A 857 -28.65 -24.95 19.07
C THR A 857 -27.33 -25.71 19.16
N GLY A 858 -26.57 -25.47 20.23
CA GLY A 858 -25.29 -26.11 20.47
C GLY A 858 -25.30 -27.01 21.69
N THR A 859 -24.14 -27.19 22.29
CA THR A 859 -23.95 -28.10 23.44
C THR A 859 -24.66 -27.63 24.72
N SER A 860 -24.89 -26.33 24.90
CA SER A 860 -25.48 -25.78 26.13
C SER A 860 -26.68 -24.84 25.89
N GLY A 861 -26.76 -24.16 24.74
CA GLY A 861 -27.76 -23.13 24.51
C GLY A 861 -28.17 -22.94 23.05
N SER A 862 -28.96 -21.89 22.81
CA SER A 862 -29.45 -21.52 21.48
C SER A 862 -28.75 -20.27 20.94
N TRP A 863 -28.83 -20.10 19.61
CA TRP A 863 -28.27 -18.98 18.86
C TRP A 863 -29.31 -17.87 18.57
N ASN A 864 -28.94 -16.64 18.88
CA ASN A 864 -29.65 -15.38 18.66
C ASN A 864 -28.60 -14.29 18.43
N ALA A 865 -28.60 -13.67 17.26
CA ALA A 865 -27.59 -12.69 16.88
C ALA A 865 -28.17 -11.50 16.10
N PHE A 866 -27.49 -10.36 16.17
CA PHE A 866 -27.59 -9.28 15.20
C PHE A 866 -26.51 -9.43 14.13
N THR A 867 -26.71 -8.82 12.98
CA THR A 867 -25.75 -8.75 11.88
C THR A 867 -26.19 -7.71 10.85
N GLY A 868 -25.28 -7.17 10.05
CA GLY A 868 -25.52 -6.10 9.06
C GLY A 868 -25.36 -4.69 9.63
N ASP A 869 -26.00 -3.70 9.00
CA ASP A 869 -26.03 -2.32 9.47
C ASP A 869 -27.32 -2.02 10.25
N SER A 870 -27.14 -1.47 11.44
CA SER A 870 -28.20 -0.98 12.32
C SER A 870 -28.88 0.29 11.81
N GLY A 871 -28.22 1.08 10.96
CA GLY A 871 -28.61 2.42 10.52
C GLY A 871 -28.58 3.44 11.67
N GLY A 872 -27.55 3.32 12.53
CA GLY A 872 -27.39 4.08 13.77
C GLY A 872 -28.04 3.42 14.99
N TRP A 873 -27.97 4.12 16.13
CA TRP A 873 -28.37 3.58 17.44
C TRP A 873 -29.78 2.98 17.52
N ARG A 874 -29.86 1.80 18.11
CA ARG A 874 -31.08 1.04 18.39
C ARG A 874 -31.13 0.65 19.87
N GLN A 875 -32.26 0.93 20.50
CA GLN A 875 -32.55 0.38 21.83
C GLN A 875 -32.83 -1.12 21.74
N VAL A 876 -32.07 -1.92 22.48
CA VAL A 876 -32.24 -3.37 22.63
C VAL A 876 -32.50 -3.75 24.09
N ALA A 877 -33.13 -4.91 24.32
CA ALA A 877 -33.39 -5.42 25.67
C ALA A 877 -33.49 -6.96 25.72
N PHE A 878 -33.04 -7.58 26.80
CA PHE A 878 -32.95 -9.03 26.98
C PHE A 878 -33.57 -9.46 28.31
N ASP A 879 -34.37 -10.52 28.31
CA ASP A 879 -35.03 -11.06 29.50
C ASP A 879 -34.07 -11.90 30.35
N LEU A 880 -33.93 -11.55 31.62
CA LEU A 880 -33.10 -12.26 32.60
C LEU A 880 -33.92 -13.07 33.62
N SER A 881 -35.24 -13.19 33.43
CA SER A 881 -36.14 -13.84 34.39
C SER A 881 -35.76 -15.29 34.70
N ALA A 882 -35.13 -16.00 33.74
CA ALA A 882 -34.63 -17.37 33.94
C ALA A 882 -33.53 -17.48 35.00
N TYR A 883 -32.83 -16.38 35.28
CA TYR A 883 -31.73 -16.29 36.24
C TYR A 883 -32.14 -15.67 37.59
N ALA A 884 -33.43 -15.38 37.78
CA ALA A 884 -33.95 -14.87 39.04
C ALA A 884 -33.56 -15.77 40.23
N GLY A 885 -33.07 -15.16 41.31
CA GLY A 885 -32.55 -15.87 42.48
C GLY A 885 -31.09 -16.34 42.34
N ARG A 886 -30.35 -15.97 41.29
CA ARG A 886 -28.95 -16.35 41.04
C ARG A 886 -28.10 -15.16 40.61
N GLN A 887 -26.79 -15.36 40.52
CA GLN A 887 -25.91 -14.46 39.77
C GLN A 887 -25.79 -14.96 38.33
N VAL A 888 -25.90 -14.03 37.38
CA VAL A 888 -25.77 -14.29 35.94
C VAL A 888 -24.62 -13.46 35.39
N GLU A 889 -23.74 -14.06 34.61
CA GLU A 889 -22.77 -13.32 33.82
C GLU A 889 -23.30 -13.17 32.40
N VAL A 890 -23.20 -11.95 31.87
CA VAL A 890 -23.67 -11.59 30.53
C VAL A 890 -22.51 -10.96 29.77
N SER A 891 -22.35 -11.32 28.49
CA SER A 891 -21.38 -10.70 27.58
C SER A 891 -22.09 -10.18 26.34
N VAL A 892 -21.83 -8.92 25.97
CA VAL A 892 -22.06 -8.44 24.61
C VAL A 892 -20.80 -8.79 23.84
N SER A 893 -20.93 -9.63 22.82
CA SER A 893 -19.79 -10.13 22.06
C SER A 893 -19.94 -9.76 20.61
N TYR A 894 -18.85 -9.25 20.03
CA TYR A 894 -18.71 -9.06 18.59
C TYR A 894 -17.78 -10.15 18.08
N VAL A 895 -18.33 -11.03 17.26
CA VAL A 895 -17.62 -12.18 16.71
C VAL A 895 -17.49 -11.91 15.22
N THR A 896 -16.25 -11.73 14.78
CA THR A 896 -15.93 -11.47 13.37
C THR A 896 -15.40 -12.71 12.70
N ASP A 897 -15.51 -12.75 11.39
CA ASP A 897 -14.85 -13.74 10.56
C ASP A 897 -13.52 -13.14 9.99
N PRO A 898 -12.74 -13.89 9.19
CA PRO A 898 -11.37 -13.51 8.79
C PRO A 898 -11.20 -12.30 7.81
N ALA A 899 -12.20 -11.42 7.64
CA ALA A 899 -12.24 -10.39 6.59
C ALA A 899 -13.47 -9.49 6.69
N THR A 900 -13.37 -8.33 6.05
CA THR A 900 -14.48 -7.42 5.72
C THR A 900 -15.33 -7.02 6.92
N GLY A 901 -15.11 -5.80 7.41
CA GLY A 901 -16.00 -5.19 8.39
C GLY A 901 -16.77 -4.01 7.84
N GLY A 902 -17.78 -3.62 8.61
CA GLY A 902 -18.18 -2.22 8.70
C GLY A 902 -17.39 -1.51 9.81
N ALA A 903 -17.91 -0.40 10.32
CA ALA A 903 -17.26 0.34 11.40
C ALA A 903 -17.12 -0.46 12.73
N GLY A 904 -17.84 -1.58 12.90
CA GLY A 904 -17.80 -2.42 14.09
C GLY A 904 -19.04 -2.27 14.98
N VAL A 905 -18.89 -2.52 16.28
CA VAL A 905 -19.99 -2.59 17.24
C VAL A 905 -19.82 -1.58 18.36
N PHE A 906 -20.88 -0.81 18.62
CA PHE A 906 -20.89 0.27 19.59
C PHE A 906 -22.02 0.08 20.61
N VAL A 907 -21.68 0.10 21.90
CA VAL A 907 -22.60 -0.15 23.02
C VAL A 907 -22.58 1.03 23.98
N ASP A 908 -23.77 1.51 24.35
CA ASP A 908 -23.94 2.65 25.26
C ASP A 908 -25.25 2.54 26.09
N ASP A 909 -25.43 3.39 27.11
CA ASP A 909 -26.63 3.48 27.97
C ASP A 909 -27.11 2.10 28.47
N THR A 910 -26.21 1.35 29.10
CA THR A 910 -26.53 0.01 29.61
C THR A 910 -27.29 0.09 30.93
N ARG A 911 -28.37 -0.69 31.07
CA ARG A 911 -29.21 -0.71 32.27
C ARG A 911 -29.76 -2.08 32.60
N VAL A 912 -29.79 -2.39 33.89
CA VAL A 912 -30.56 -3.51 34.43
C VAL A 912 -31.83 -2.95 35.04
N THR A 913 -32.98 -3.38 34.53
CA THR A 913 -34.31 -2.88 34.93
C THR A 913 -35.17 -3.99 35.51
N THR A 914 -36.07 -3.64 36.42
CA THR A 914 -37.11 -4.51 36.96
C THR A 914 -38.43 -3.74 37.05
N THR A 915 -39.56 -4.43 37.20
CA THR A 915 -40.85 -3.78 37.52
C THR A 915 -40.83 -2.98 38.84
N GLY A 916 -39.82 -3.18 39.69
CA GLY A 916 -39.59 -2.42 40.92
C GLY A 916 -38.67 -1.19 40.78
N GLY A 917 -38.15 -0.90 39.58
CA GLY A 917 -37.26 0.23 39.30
C GLY A 917 -36.03 -0.17 38.47
N GLU A 918 -35.14 0.79 38.23
CA GLU A 918 -33.88 0.64 37.47
C GLU A 918 -32.70 0.55 38.43
N PRO A 919 -32.35 -0.64 38.93
CA PRO A 919 -31.35 -0.78 39.99
C PRO A 919 -29.93 -0.40 39.56
N VAL A 920 -29.55 -0.47 38.27
CA VAL A 920 -28.20 -0.08 37.82
C VAL A 920 -28.20 0.41 36.37
N ALA A 921 -27.59 1.58 36.12
CA ALA A 921 -27.29 2.12 34.80
C ALA A 921 -25.78 2.43 34.66
N GLU A 922 -25.24 2.30 33.45
CA GLU A 922 -23.85 2.60 33.09
C GLU A 922 -23.78 3.00 31.61
N GLY A 923 -23.44 4.27 31.36
CA GLY A 923 -23.17 4.86 30.03
C GLY A 923 -21.67 5.05 29.77
N PHE A 924 -20.80 4.37 30.54
CA PHE A 924 -19.35 4.38 30.37
C PHE A 924 -18.66 5.74 30.54
N GLU A 925 -19.31 6.71 31.18
CA GLU A 925 -18.77 8.08 31.35
C GLU A 925 -17.62 8.19 32.35
N SER A 926 -17.50 7.26 33.28
CA SER A 926 -16.45 7.25 34.32
C SER A 926 -15.49 6.06 34.23
N GLY A 927 -15.66 5.21 33.23
CA GLY A 927 -14.93 3.94 33.05
C GLY A 927 -15.89 2.81 32.70
N LEU A 928 -15.46 1.56 32.89
CA LEU A 928 -16.29 0.39 32.58
C LEU A 928 -17.36 0.08 33.65
N GLY A 929 -17.29 0.72 34.82
CA GLY A 929 -18.17 0.40 35.95
C GLY A 929 -18.04 -1.06 36.38
N ALA A 930 -19.14 -1.80 36.29
CA ALA A 930 -19.19 -3.24 36.57
C ALA A 930 -18.91 -4.12 35.33
N TRP A 931 -18.66 -3.51 34.17
CA TRP A 931 -18.24 -4.22 32.96
C TRP A 931 -16.73 -4.45 32.93
N SER A 932 -16.30 -5.39 32.11
CA SER A 932 -14.91 -5.78 31.89
C SER A 932 -14.73 -6.26 30.45
N VAL A 933 -13.49 -6.21 29.97
CA VAL A 933 -13.10 -6.69 28.64
C VAL A 933 -12.12 -7.85 28.83
N PRO A 934 -12.62 -9.10 28.93
CA PRO A 934 -11.80 -10.24 29.34
C PRO A 934 -10.92 -10.82 28.24
N GLY A 935 -10.90 -10.27 27.02
CA GLY A 935 -10.27 -10.91 25.88
C GLY A 935 -11.17 -11.96 25.23
N PRO A 936 -10.72 -12.55 24.10
CA PRO A 936 -11.42 -13.63 23.42
C PRO A 936 -11.57 -14.88 24.30
N PRO A 937 -12.63 -15.69 24.09
CA PRO A 937 -12.80 -16.97 24.78
C PRO A 937 -11.75 -17.99 24.33
N GLN A 938 -11.60 -19.06 25.11
CA GLN A 938 -10.61 -20.11 24.82
C GLN A 938 -10.82 -20.70 23.43
N GLY A 939 -9.75 -20.72 22.64
CA GLY A 939 -9.70 -21.30 21.31
C GLY A 939 -9.93 -20.28 20.18
N SER A 940 -10.26 -19.04 20.50
CA SER A 940 -10.28 -17.92 19.54
C SER A 940 -8.91 -17.21 19.48
N PRO A 941 -8.50 -16.62 18.35
CA PRO A 941 -7.23 -15.89 18.19
C PRO A 941 -7.07 -14.76 19.21
N ALA A 942 -5.85 -14.57 19.72
CA ALA A 942 -5.53 -13.49 20.66
C ALA A 942 -4.76 -12.37 19.94
N GLY A 943 -5.07 -11.11 20.24
CA GLY A 943 -4.35 -9.94 19.71
C GLY A 943 -4.97 -9.28 18.47
N SER A 944 -6.12 -9.77 17.98
CA SER A 944 -6.91 -9.23 16.88
C SER A 944 -7.92 -8.14 17.31
N GLY A 945 -7.57 -7.25 18.24
CA GLY A 945 -8.52 -6.22 18.75
C GLY A 945 -9.51 -6.72 19.80
N ASP A 946 -10.10 -5.80 20.58
CA ASP A 946 -11.16 -6.07 21.56
C ASP A 946 -11.94 -4.76 21.86
N PHE A 947 -13.03 -4.84 22.62
CA PHE A 947 -13.79 -3.66 23.04
C PHE A 947 -12.90 -2.66 23.78
N THR A 948 -12.86 -1.43 23.29
CA THR A 948 -12.24 -0.31 23.97
C THR A 948 -13.28 0.74 24.31
N ARG A 949 -13.00 1.50 25.37
CA ARG A 949 -13.82 2.66 25.69
C ARG A 949 -13.42 3.77 24.73
N ALA A 950 -14.35 4.17 23.86
CA ALA A 950 -14.12 5.08 22.75
C ALA A 950 -15.01 6.32 22.82
N ARG A 951 -14.67 7.33 22.03
CA ARG A 951 -15.47 8.53 21.79
C ARG A 951 -15.90 8.51 20.34
N ALA A 952 -16.93 9.29 20.00
CA ALA A 952 -17.22 9.58 18.60
C ALA A 952 -15.97 10.05 17.86
N ASP A 953 -15.68 9.47 16.69
CA ASP A 953 -14.71 10.09 15.80
C ASP A 953 -15.30 11.38 15.23
N LYS A 954 -15.03 12.47 15.93
CA LYS A 954 -15.40 13.83 15.53
C LYS A 954 -14.21 14.56 14.95
N THR A 955 -13.12 13.86 14.63
CA THR A 955 -11.83 14.49 14.34
C THR A 955 -11.93 15.38 13.11
N ALA A 956 -11.96 16.68 13.35
CA ALA A 956 -12.08 17.73 12.34
C ALA A 956 -10.70 18.23 11.88
N ALA A 957 -9.66 17.94 12.66
CA ALA A 957 -8.29 18.26 12.29
C ALA A 957 -7.30 17.25 12.86
N VAL A 958 -6.28 16.93 12.06
CA VAL A 958 -5.13 16.12 12.47
C VAL A 958 -3.85 16.94 12.32
N SER A 959 -2.88 16.70 13.19
CA SER A 959 -1.59 17.39 13.15
C SER A 959 -0.44 16.42 13.26
N THR A 960 0.62 16.70 12.50
CA THR A 960 1.94 16.07 12.62
C THR A 960 2.97 17.13 13.04
N LYS A 961 4.26 16.77 13.08
CA LYS A 961 5.32 17.78 13.26
C LYS A 961 5.36 18.81 12.11
N ASP A 962 4.96 18.40 10.89
CA ASP A 962 5.16 19.19 9.66
C ASP A 962 3.87 19.72 9.05
N SER A 963 2.73 19.21 9.49
CA SER A 963 1.44 19.46 8.84
C SER A 963 0.30 19.64 9.82
N VAL A 964 -0.70 20.40 9.40
CA VAL A 964 -2.05 20.42 9.98
C VAL A 964 -3.04 20.21 8.84
N PHE A 965 -3.87 19.19 8.95
CA PHE A 965 -4.92 18.87 7.99
C PHE A 965 -6.27 19.14 8.64
N LEU A 966 -7.06 20.05 8.07
CA LEU A 966 -8.44 20.34 8.44
C LEU A 966 -9.40 19.65 7.46
N GLY A 967 -10.36 18.86 7.96
CA GLY A 967 -11.44 18.25 7.16
C GLY A 967 -12.55 19.22 6.75
N PHE A 968 -12.30 20.52 6.90
CA PHE A 968 -13.19 21.60 6.51
C PHE A 968 -12.35 22.76 5.97
N GLY A 969 -12.97 23.64 5.20
CA GLY A 969 -12.35 24.86 4.71
C GLY A 969 -12.34 25.96 5.77
N LEU A 970 -11.23 26.67 5.95
CA LEU A 970 -11.19 27.82 6.86
C LEU A 970 -12.16 28.92 6.45
N GLU A 971 -12.51 29.01 5.17
CA GLU A 971 -13.51 29.92 4.64
C GLU A 971 -14.91 29.70 5.23
N GLN A 972 -15.21 28.47 5.66
CA GLN A 972 -16.50 28.06 6.21
C GLN A 972 -16.69 28.47 7.67
N VAL A 973 -15.63 28.83 8.40
CA VAL A 973 -15.71 29.40 9.75
C VAL A 973 -16.26 30.82 9.65
N ALA A 974 -17.38 31.12 10.32
CA ALA A 974 -18.13 32.35 10.09
C ALA A 974 -17.40 33.63 10.55
N ASP A 975 -16.83 33.64 11.77
CA ASP A 975 -16.20 34.82 12.35
C ASP A 975 -14.74 34.98 11.86
N PRO A 976 -14.38 36.12 11.22
CA PRO A 976 -13.00 36.43 10.85
C PRO A 976 -12.00 36.36 12.00
N ALA A 977 -12.40 36.69 13.23
CA ALA A 977 -11.54 36.63 14.40
C ALA A 977 -11.22 35.19 14.81
N GLU A 978 -12.19 34.28 14.71
CA GLU A 978 -12.01 32.85 14.95
C GLU A 978 -11.11 32.21 13.88
N ARG A 979 -11.28 32.60 12.61
CA ARG A 979 -10.38 32.22 11.51
C ARG A 979 -8.93 32.64 11.81
N ALA A 980 -8.72 33.91 12.14
CA ALA A 980 -7.40 34.44 12.45
C ALA A 980 -6.79 33.77 13.69
N ALA A 981 -7.57 33.49 14.74
CA ALA A 981 -7.10 32.79 15.94
C ALA A 981 -6.65 31.35 15.63
N THR A 982 -7.40 30.65 14.77
CA THR A 982 -7.11 29.29 14.32
C THR A 982 -5.83 29.26 13.49
N ILE A 983 -5.73 30.09 12.44
CA ILE A 983 -4.51 30.21 11.64
C ILE A 983 -3.30 30.58 12.51
N LYS A 984 -3.46 31.50 13.48
CA LYS A 984 -2.37 31.89 14.36
C LYS A 984 -1.80 30.71 15.15
N LYS A 985 -2.65 29.78 15.61
CA LYS A 985 -2.22 28.57 16.32
C LYS A 985 -1.53 27.59 15.39
N ILE A 986 -2.09 27.37 14.20
CA ILE A 986 -1.50 26.51 13.17
C ILE A 986 -0.10 27.02 12.79
N MET A 987 0.02 28.30 12.44
CA MET A 987 1.31 28.88 12.05
C MET A 987 2.31 28.88 13.21
N LYS A 988 1.86 29.07 14.45
CA LYS A 988 2.74 28.97 15.62
C LYS A 988 3.31 27.55 15.79
N HIS A 989 2.50 26.52 15.55
CA HIS A 989 2.94 25.13 15.56
C HIS A 989 3.94 24.84 14.43
N LEU A 990 3.59 25.25 13.21
CA LEU A 990 4.37 24.95 12.02
C LEU A 990 5.70 25.71 11.95
N ILE A 991 5.72 27.01 12.23
CA ILE A 991 6.86 27.89 11.94
C ILE A 991 7.34 28.77 13.10
N GLY A 992 6.78 28.59 14.30
CA GLY A 992 7.22 29.26 15.55
C GLY A 992 6.71 30.69 15.70
#